data_AF-A0AAN9PDC6-F1
#
_entry.id   AF-A0AAN9PDC6-F1
#
_cell.length_a   1.000
_cell.length_b   1.000
_cell.length_c   1.000
_cell.angle_alpha   90.00
_cell.angle_beta   90.00
_cell.angle_gamma   90.00
#
_symmetry.space_group_name_H-M   'P 1'
#
loop_
_entity.id
_entity.type
_entity.pdbx_description
1 polymer ?
#
loop_
_entity_poly.entity_id
_entity_poly.type
_entity_poly.pdbx_seq_one_letter_code
_entity_poly.pdbx_strand_id
1 'polypeptide(L)'
;MASSAASLTGASASDLLRSSTTGFNGVPLRTLGRERLAMRRRDFTVASKLRKVKKHEYPWPDNPDPNVKGGVLSHLSPFKPLKEKPKPVTLEFEKPLVDLQKKIIDVRKMANETGLDFSDQIFSLETKYQQALKDLYTHLTPIQRVNIARHPNRPTFLDHIFNITEKFVELHGDRAGYDDPAIVTGIGTIDGRRYMFIGHQKGRNTKENIQRNFGMPTPHGYRKALRLMEYADHHGFPIVTFIDTPGAYADLKSEELGQGEAIAHNLRSMFGLKVPIVSIVIGEGGSGGALAIGCANKLLMLENAVFYVASPEACAAILWKSAKAAPKAAEKLKITGSELCRLQIADGVIPEPLGGAHADPYWTSQQIKNAINESMDELTKMKTEELLKHRMLKFRKIGGFQEGIPIDPKRKVNMKKRDLSIAKKIPDAELEVEVEKLKQQILEAKESSSGPPKLDLDEMIKKLERDVDREYSESVKAMGLTDRLLKLREEVSKVNAGNQLIDPLLKDKIEKLRVEFEQGLSAAPNYHRLQNKLNYLKELSKLKMMSNTKQEAVPLKRQLETKFDEVVNDPRIRERYEALKAELDSVGASQVRDLDDELKNKIIEFKKEVDLHLLNALKSAGLVVESVKQDSNEEIEELNKDIVEEIESTINSSDDIKSKIQLLKLEIAKAGETPDAESKNRISALAQQIKLTLLEAVDSYSLKEKYENLVSKDGSLKKGDSAGDSLTDDELRVKVGANRNSS
;
A
#
# COMPACT_ATOMS: atom_id res chain seq x y z
N MET A 1 53.59 -44.89 20.04
CA MET A 1 53.79 -44.27 21.37
C MET A 1 52.56 -43.45 21.70
N ALA A 2 52.15 -43.50 22.96
CA ALA A 2 50.90 -42.97 23.50
C ALA A 2 50.80 -41.44 23.45
N SER A 3 49.59 -40.90 23.27
CA SER A 3 48.89 -40.13 24.31
C SER A 3 47.52 -39.64 23.81
N SER A 4 46.59 -39.55 24.75
CA SER A 4 45.20 -39.14 24.61
C SER A 4 44.97 -37.73 25.15
N ALA A 5 43.73 -37.23 24.93
CA ALA A 5 43.03 -36.10 25.58
C ALA A 5 43.36 -34.69 25.02
N ALA A 6 42.44 -33.74 24.84
CA ALA A 6 41.08 -33.57 25.37
C ALA A 6 40.23 -32.66 24.45
N SER A 7 38.91 -32.76 24.61
CA SER A 7 37.88 -31.89 24.04
C SER A 7 37.91 -30.47 24.57
N LEU A 8 37.61 -29.48 23.73
CA LEU A 8 36.79 -28.30 24.09
C LEU A 8 36.05 -27.81 22.84
N THR A 9 34.73 -27.93 22.91
CA THR A 9 33.72 -27.43 21.99
C THR A 9 33.66 -25.90 22.04
N GLY A 10 33.75 -25.22 20.90
CA GLY A 10 33.58 -23.77 20.82
C GLY A 10 33.44 -23.26 19.38
N ALA A 11 32.20 -22.92 19.02
CA ALA A 11 31.77 -21.98 17.98
C ALA A 11 32.58 -21.88 16.67
N SER A 12 32.11 -22.59 15.63
CA SER A 12 32.46 -22.26 14.23
C SER A 12 31.67 -21.04 13.78
N ALA A 13 32.35 -20.14 13.07
CA ALA A 13 31.89 -18.85 12.57
C ALA A 13 30.74 -18.95 11.56
N SER A 14 29.52 -19.19 12.05
CA SER A 14 28.27 -19.07 11.28
C SER A 14 27.26 -18.07 11.88
N ASP A 15 27.61 -17.37 12.97
CA ASP A 15 26.70 -16.43 13.65
C ASP A 15 26.97 -14.95 13.35
N LEU A 16 27.92 -14.64 12.47
CA LEU A 16 28.09 -13.29 11.93
C LEU A 16 27.79 -13.35 10.43
N LEU A 17 26.53 -13.13 10.07
CA LEU A 17 26.01 -12.46 8.86
C LEU A 17 24.52 -12.82 8.68
N ARG A 18 23.65 -12.12 9.43
CA ARG A 18 22.21 -12.02 9.13
C ARG A 18 21.94 -10.71 8.39
N SER A 19 21.07 -10.79 7.37
CA SER A 19 20.48 -9.71 6.56
C SER A 19 21.40 -9.13 5.47
N SER A 20 21.04 -9.03 4.18
CA SER A 20 19.76 -9.19 3.47
C SER A 20 19.99 -9.40 1.97
N THR A 21 18.97 -9.97 1.30
CA THR A 21 18.73 -10.02 -0.15
C THR A 21 19.31 -11.20 -0.98
N THR A 22 18.37 -11.85 -1.67
CA THR A 22 18.49 -12.77 -2.81
C THR A 22 19.03 -14.18 -2.57
N GLY A 23 18.10 -15.14 -2.59
CA GLY A 23 18.40 -16.56 -2.72
C GLY A 23 18.66 -16.95 -4.17
N PHE A 24 19.51 -17.96 -4.36
CA PHE A 24 19.37 -18.92 -5.46
C PHE A 24 19.94 -20.29 -5.03
N ASN A 25 19.01 -21.24 -4.88
CA ASN A 25 19.08 -22.70 -4.86
C ASN A 25 20.34 -23.43 -4.35
N GLY A 26 20.17 -24.06 -3.18
CA GLY A 26 21.09 -25.02 -2.60
C GLY A 26 21.24 -26.31 -3.42
N VAL A 27 22.51 -26.62 -3.72
CA VAL A 27 23.06 -27.97 -3.86
C VAL A 27 24.43 -27.94 -3.15
N PRO A 28 24.79 -28.92 -2.29
CA PRO A 28 26.07 -28.90 -1.59
C PRO A 28 27.27 -29.10 -2.55
N LEU A 29 28.26 -28.21 -2.45
CA LEU A 29 29.55 -28.25 -3.18
C LEU A 29 30.47 -29.38 -2.67
N ARG A 30 30.09 -30.65 -2.84
CA ARG A 30 30.99 -31.80 -2.60
C ARG A 30 31.21 -32.71 -3.81
N THR A 31 30.72 -32.35 -5.00
CA THR A 31 30.76 -33.22 -6.18
C THR A 31 31.32 -32.57 -7.45
N LEU A 32 32.16 -31.54 -7.34
CA LEU A 32 32.93 -31.06 -8.49
C LEU A 32 34.41 -31.00 -8.16
N GLY A 33 35.17 -31.81 -8.90
CA GLY A 33 36.62 -31.92 -8.82
C GLY A 33 37.32 -30.61 -9.14
N ARG A 34 38.57 -30.52 -8.66
CA ARG A 34 39.48 -29.39 -8.83
C ARG A 34 39.58 -28.95 -10.30
N GLU A 35 39.18 -27.72 -10.59
CA GLU A 35 39.72 -26.97 -11.72
C GLU A 35 40.17 -25.58 -11.28
N ARG A 36 41.36 -25.21 -11.79
CA ARG A 36 42.12 -24.01 -11.42
C ARG A 36 41.45 -22.77 -12.02
N LEU A 37 41.14 -21.80 -11.17
CA LEU A 37 40.74 -20.46 -11.58
C LEU A 37 41.91 -19.73 -12.26
N ALA A 38 41.77 -19.44 -13.56
CA ALA A 38 42.53 -18.40 -14.24
C ALA A 38 41.59 -17.23 -14.56
N MET A 39 41.88 -16.08 -13.96
CA MET A 39 41.11 -14.85 -14.08
C MET A 39 41.52 -14.12 -15.37
N ARG A 40 40.63 -13.97 -16.37
CA ARG A 40 40.75 -12.90 -17.37
C ARG A 40 39.43 -12.59 -18.10
N ARG A 41 39.03 -11.32 -17.93
CA ARG A 41 38.08 -10.47 -18.68
C ARG A 41 36.59 -10.83 -18.73
N ARG A 42 35.79 -9.78 -18.53
CA ARG A 42 34.33 -9.72 -18.45
C ARG A 42 33.74 -9.84 -19.86
N ASP A 43 33.40 -11.04 -20.29
CA ASP A 43 32.45 -11.28 -21.37
C ASP A 43 31.48 -12.38 -20.91
N PHE A 44 30.21 -12.02 -20.72
CA PHE A 44 29.19 -12.99 -20.31
C PHE A 44 28.78 -13.80 -21.54
N THR A 45 29.31 -15.02 -21.65
CA THR A 45 28.98 -15.94 -22.74
C THR A 45 27.88 -16.90 -22.28
N VAL A 46 26.67 -16.77 -22.82
CA VAL A 46 25.61 -17.76 -22.63
C VAL A 46 25.82 -18.89 -23.62
N ALA A 47 26.41 -19.99 -23.17
CA ALA A 47 26.47 -21.23 -23.92
C ALA A 47 25.25 -22.09 -23.57
N SER A 48 24.28 -22.20 -24.49
CA SER A 48 23.20 -23.18 -24.37
C SER A 48 23.60 -24.47 -25.08
N LYS A 49 23.63 -25.59 -24.34
CA LYS A 49 23.86 -26.91 -24.93
C LYS A 49 22.49 -27.47 -25.34
N LEU A 50 22.17 -27.41 -26.62
CA LEU A 50 21.00 -28.09 -27.18
C LEU A 50 21.18 -29.60 -27.04
N ARG A 51 20.52 -30.18 -26.03
CA ARG A 51 20.35 -31.64 -25.95
C ARG A 51 19.41 -32.02 -27.10
N LYS A 52 19.86 -32.86 -28.03
CA LYS A 52 18.97 -33.49 -29.02
C LYS A 52 17.96 -34.36 -28.26
N VAL A 53 16.76 -33.83 -28.06
CA VAL A 53 15.62 -34.55 -27.48
C VAL A 53 15.09 -35.48 -28.57
N LYS A 54 14.91 -36.78 -28.27
CA LYS A 54 14.23 -37.69 -29.19
C LYS A 54 12.74 -37.27 -29.24
N LYS A 55 12.09 -37.35 -30.41
CA LYS A 55 10.71 -36.87 -30.67
C LYS A 55 9.62 -37.42 -29.70
N HIS A 56 9.96 -38.37 -28.83
CA HIS A 56 9.07 -39.00 -27.83
C HIS A 56 9.48 -38.77 -26.37
N GLU A 57 10.48 -37.93 -26.08
CA GLU A 57 10.73 -37.45 -24.70
C GLU A 57 9.76 -36.28 -24.40
N TYR A 58 8.47 -36.60 -24.28
CA TYR A 58 7.51 -35.80 -23.54
C TYR A 58 7.84 -35.95 -22.05
N PRO A 59 7.82 -34.91 -21.20
CA PRO A 59 8.74 -34.80 -20.07
C PRO A 59 8.37 -35.62 -18.84
N TRP A 60 7.45 -36.57 -18.95
CA TRP A 60 6.97 -37.37 -17.82
C TRP A 60 7.07 -38.85 -18.19
N PRO A 61 7.70 -39.69 -17.35
CA PRO A 61 7.58 -41.14 -17.52
C PRO A 61 6.10 -41.54 -17.44
N ASP A 62 5.70 -42.62 -18.10
CA ASP A 62 4.29 -43.06 -18.17
C ASP A 62 3.68 -43.35 -16.77
N ASN A 63 4.53 -43.59 -15.77
CA ASN A 63 4.16 -43.71 -14.35
C ASN A 63 5.12 -42.89 -13.47
N PRO A 64 4.92 -41.56 -13.37
CA PRO A 64 5.78 -40.73 -12.54
C PRO A 64 5.35 -40.84 -11.07
N ASP A 65 6.27 -41.22 -10.17
CA ASP A 65 5.98 -41.25 -8.73
C ASP A 65 5.86 -39.82 -8.17
N PRO A 66 4.67 -39.38 -7.73
CA PRO A 66 4.46 -38.04 -7.18
C PRO A 66 4.99 -37.91 -5.73
N ASN A 67 5.53 -38.98 -5.13
CA ASN A 67 5.97 -39.01 -3.73
C ASN A 67 7.47 -38.77 -3.52
N VAL A 68 8.24 -38.53 -4.58
CA VAL A 68 9.66 -38.23 -4.44
C VAL A 68 9.83 -36.81 -3.90
N LYS A 69 10.42 -36.68 -2.70
CA LYS A 69 10.76 -35.40 -2.08
C LYS A 69 11.82 -34.71 -2.95
N GLY A 70 11.50 -33.55 -3.52
CA GLY A 70 12.34 -32.89 -4.54
C GLY A 70 12.16 -33.44 -5.97
N GLY A 71 11.19 -34.32 -6.19
CA GLY A 71 10.82 -34.82 -7.51
C GLY A 71 10.13 -33.75 -8.36
N VAL A 72 10.18 -33.94 -9.67
CA VAL A 72 9.68 -32.99 -10.69
C VAL A 72 8.16 -32.72 -10.55
N LEU A 73 7.41 -33.64 -9.92
CA LEU A 73 5.97 -33.53 -9.63
C LEU A 73 5.64 -33.22 -8.16
N SER A 74 6.61 -32.80 -7.34
CA SER A 74 6.34 -32.40 -5.95
C SER A 74 5.33 -31.25 -5.82
N HIS A 75 5.19 -30.41 -6.85
CA HIS A 75 4.15 -29.38 -6.94
C HIS A 75 2.73 -29.94 -7.11
N LEU A 76 2.58 -31.20 -7.56
CA LEU A 76 1.30 -31.90 -7.61
C LEU A 76 0.90 -32.50 -6.25
N SER A 77 1.76 -32.40 -5.23
CA SER A 77 1.49 -32.95 -3.89
C SER A 77 0.27 -32.37 -3.15
N PRO A 78 -0.19 -31.12 -3.39
CA PRO A 78 -1.44 -30.61 -2.83
C PRO A 78 -2.70 -31.25 -3.44
N PHE A 79 -2.58 -31.87 -4.62
CA PHE A 79 -3.69 -32.41 -5.40
C PHE A 79 -3.96 -33.90 -5.11
N LYS A 80 -3.33 -34.43 -4.07
CA LYS A 80 -3.52 -35.83 -3.67
C LYS A 80 -4.99 -36.06 -3.29
N PRO A 81 -5.55 -37.24 -3.60
CA PRO A 81 -6.71 -37.74 -2.89
C PRO A 81 -6.44 -37.62 -1.38
N LEU A 82 -7.43 -37.23 -0.60
CA LEU A 82 -7.26 -37.15 0.85
C LEU A 82 -6.75 -38.50 1.36
N LYS A 83 -5.68 -38.47 2.16
CA LYS A 83 -5.12 -39.69 2.77
C LYS A 83 -6.15 -40.41 3.65
N GLU A 84 -7.09 -39.65 4.21
CA GLU A 84 -8.18 -40.13 5.04
C GLU A 84 -9.51 -39.84 4.36
N LYS A 85 -10.45 -40.79 4.40
CA LYS A 85 -11.80 -40.55 3.89
C LYS A 85 -12.46 -39.42 4.70
N PRO A 86 -13.17 -38.47 4.05
CA PRO A 86 -13.89 -37.43 4.76
C PRO A 86 -14.87 -38.07 5.76
N LYS A 87 -14.97 -37.47 6.95
CA LYS A 87 -15.94 -37.96 7.95
C LYS A 87 -17.36 -37.83 7.38
N PRO A 88 -18.23 -38.83 7.56
CA PRO A 88 -19.63 -38.70 7.19
C PRO A 88 -20.24 -37.55 7.99
N VAL A 89 -20.91 -36.64 7.29
CA VAL A 89 -21.64 -35.51 7.87
C VAL A 89 -23.11 -35.73 7.58
N THR A 90 -23.94 -35.60 8.60
CA THR A 90 -25.39 -35.72 8.47
C THR A 90 -26.01 -34.33 8.53
N LEU A 91 -26.82 -33.98 7.54
CA LEU A 91 -27.56 -32.73 7.52
C LEU A 91 -28.78 -32.82 8.45
N GLU A 92 -29.24 -31.69 8.99
CA GLU A 92 -30.31 -31.70 10.00
C GLU A 92 -31.61 -32.33 9.51
N PHE A 93 -31.97 -32.11 8.24
CA PHE A 93 -33.17 -32.67 7.64
C PHE A 93 -33.05 -34.17 7.32
N GLU A 94 -31.85 -34.75 7.42
CA GLU A 94 -31.60 -36.18 7.24
C GLU A 94 -31.67 -36.97 8.55
N LYS A 95 -31.81 -36.31 9.71
CA LYS A 95 -31.94 -36.98 11.02
C LYS A 95 -33.00 -38.11 11.02
N PRO A 96 -34.20 -37.92 10.42
CA PRO A 96 -35.20 -39.01 10.34
C PRO A 96 -34.70 -40.24 9.57
N LEU A 97 -33.86 -40.06 8.54
CA LEU A 97 -33.25 -41.17 7.79
C LEU A 97 -32.20 -41.89 8.63
N VAL A 98 -31.39 -41.14 9.38
CA VAL A 98 -30.40 -41.73 10.29
C VAL A 98 -31.07 -42.54 11.39
N ASP A 99 -32.20 -42.09 11.92
CA ASP A 99 -32.95 -42.85 12.93
C ASP A 99 -33.53 -44.15 12.35
N LEU A 100 -34.00 -44.14 11.09
CA LEU A 100 -34.39 -45.36 10.38
C LEU A 100 -33.20 -46.29 10.15
N GLN A 101 -32.05 -45.75 9.76
CA GLN A 101 -30.83 -46.52 9.55
C GLN A 101 -30.33 -47.17 10.85
N LYS A 102 -30.38 -46.44 11.98
CA LYS A 102 -30.07 -46.99 13.31
C LYS A 102 -31.00 -48.13 13.66
N LYS A 103 -32.31 -47.99 13.45
CA LYS A 103 -33.28 -49.08 13.66
C LYS A 103 -32.95 -50.31 12.82
N ILE A 104 -32.57 -50.15 11.56
CA ILE A 104 -32.13 -51.26 10.70
C ILE A 104 -30.90 -51.95 11.29
N ILE A 105 -29.92 -51.18 11.76
CA ILE A 105 -28.70 -51.71 12.38
C ILE A 105 -29.02 -52.44 13.69
N ASP A 106 -29.87 -51.88 14.54
CA ASP A 106 -30.26 -52.48 15.82
C ASP A 106 -31.05 -53.78 15.62
N VAL A 107 -31.96 -53.84 14.64
CA VAL A 107 -32.69 -55.07 14.28
C VAL A 107 -31.74 -56.12 13.71
N ARG A 108 -30.80 -55.73 12.84
CA ARG A 108 -29.76 -56.66 12.34
C ARG A 108 -28.88 -57.19 13.47
N LYS A 109 -28.53 -56.33 14.44
CA LYS A 109 -27.75 -56.74 15.61
C LYS A 109 -28.54 -57.71 16.50
N MET A 110 -29.81 -57.43 16.77
CA MET A 110 -30.69 -58.34 17.51
C MET A 110 -30.87 -59.69 16.80
N ALA A 111 -30.99 -59.70 15.47
CA ALA A 111 -31.05 -60.94 14.68
C ALA A 111 -29.80 -61.81 14.90
N ASN A 112 -28.62 -61.18 14.86
CA ASN A 112 -27.35 -61.87 15.08
C ASN A 112 -27.16 -62.36 16.52
N GLU A 113 -27.64 -61.61 17.52
CA GLU A 113 -27.49 -61.97 18.93
C GLU A 113 -28.50 -63.04 19.39
N THR A 114 -29.73 -63.02 18.87
CA THR A 114 -30.81 -63.93 19.29
C THR A 114 -30.93 -65.17 18.40
N GLY A 115 -30.36 -65.14 17.19
CA GLY A 115 -30.50 -66.21 16.19
C GLY A 115 -31.91 -66.31 15.60
N LEU A 116 -32.79 -65.33 15.86
CA LEU A 116 -34.14 -65.25 15.32
C LEU A 116 -34.13 -64.59 13.93
N ASP A 117 -34.99 -65.08 13.03
CA ASP A 117 -35.13 -64.52 11.69
C ASP A 117 -35.95 -63.22 11.69
N PHE A 118 -35.29 -62.12 11.35
CA PHE A 118 -35.91 -60.81 11.16
C PHE A 118 -35.82 -60.32 9.71
N SER A 119 -35.54 -61.20 8.75
CA SER A 119 -35.29 -60.84 7.35
C SER A 119 -36.41 -60.01 6.73
N ASP A 120 -37.68 -60.39 6.96
CA ASP A 120 -38.85 -59.64 6.46
C ASP A 120 -38.96 -58.24 7.07
N GLN A 121 -38.64 -58.10 8.36
CA GLN A 121 -38.69 -56.82 9.05
C GLN A 121 -37.55 -55.90 8.58
N ILE A 122 -36.37 -56.45 8.39
CA ILE A 122 -35.20 -55.75 7.83
C ILE A 122 -35.54 -55.27 6.41
N PHE A 123 -36.07 -56.15 5.55
CA PHE A 123 -36.46 -55.80 4.19
C PHE A 123 -37.55 -54.71 4.16
N SER A 124 -38.55 -54.80 5.04
CA SER A 124 -39.58 -53.76 5.18
C SER A 124 -39.00 -52.42 5.61
N LEU A 125 -38.08 -52.40 6.58
CA LEU A 125 -37.41 -51.19 7.04
C LEU A 125 -36.48 -50.59 5.97
N GLU A 126 -35.76 -51.43 5.22
CA GLU A 126 -34.91 -51.01 4.10
C GLU A 126 -35.73 -50.40 2.98
N THR A 127 -36.86 -51.02 2.62
CA THR A 127 -37.79 -50.48 1.62
C THR A 127 -38.34 -49.12 2.06
N LYS A 128 -38.75 -49.01 3.33
CA LYS A 128 -39.20 -47.73 3.91
C LYS A 128 -38.08 -46.68 3.90
N TYR A 129 -36.84 -47.07 4.20
CA TYR A 129 -35.69 -46.19 4.16
C TYR A 129 -35.42 -45.67 2.74
N GLN A 130 -35.42 -46.55 1.74
CA GLN A 130 -35.21 -46.17 0.34
C GLN A 130 -36.31 -45.24 -0.18
N GLN A 131 -37.57 -45.53 0.18
CA GLN A 131 -38.70 -44.67 -0.17
C GLN A 131 -38.58 -43.29 0.51
N ALA A 132 -38.31 -43.25 1.82
CA ALA A 132 -38.13 -42.01 2.56
C ALA A 132 -36.93 -41.18 2.04
N LEU A 133 -35.84 -41.85 1.66
CA LEU A 133 -34.66 -41.20 1.06
C LEU A 133 -35.05 -40.53 -0.26
N LYS A 134 -35.75 -41.27 -1.14
CA LYS A 134 -36.23 -40.74 -2.42
C LYS A 134 -37.20 -39.58 -2.24
N ASP A 135 -38.17 -39.71 -1.33
CA ASP A 135 -39.18 -38.69 -1.08
C ASP A 135 -38.56 -37.41 -0.50
N LEU A 136 -37.58 -37.54 0.40
CA LEU A 136 -36.86 -36.40 0.98
C LEU A 136 -36.08 -35.63 -0.08
N TYR A 137 -35.29 -36.33 -0.90
CA TYR A 137 -34.41 -35.70 -1.89
C TYR A 137 -35.15 -35.17 -3.13
N THR A 138 -36.34 -35.69 -3.42
CA THR A 138 -37.21 -35.16 -4.50
C THR A 138 -37.91 -33.86 -4.10
N HIS A 139 -38.25 -33.68 -2.82
CA HIS A 139 -39.02 -32.53 -2.32
C HIS A 139 -38.19 -31.56 -1.47
N LEU A 140 -36.91 -31.38 -1.82
CA LEU A 140 -36.01 -30.47 -1.11
C LEU A 140 -36.47 -29.01 -1.23
N THR A 141 -36.63 -28.36 -0.07
CA THR A 141 -36.82 -26.91 0.03
C THR A 141 -35.56 -26.15 -0.41
N PRO A 142 -35.67 -24.87 -0.83
CA PRO A 142 -34.52 -24.08 -1.23
C PRO A 142 -33.41 -24.01 -0.18
N ILE A 143 -33.76 -23.90 1.11
CA ILE A 143 -32.76 -23.85 2.19
C ILE A 143 -32.07 -25.20 2.41
N GLN A 144 -32.77 -26.32 2.21
CA GLN A 144 -32.15 -27.64 2.27
C GLN A 144 -31.16 -27.82 1.10
N ARG A 145 -31.48 -27.32 -0.09
CA ARG A 145 -30.53 -27.28 -1.22
C ARG A 145 -29.30 -26.41 -0.91
N VAL A 146 -29.47 -25.25 -0.27
CA VAL A 146 -28.33 -24.44 0.24
C VAL A 146 -27.44 -25.26 1.18
N ASN A 147 -28.04 -26.02 2.10
CA ASN A 147 -27.27 -26.87 3.02
C ASN A 147 -26.50 -27.99 2.29
N ILE A 148 -27.06 -28.56 1.21
CA ILE A 148 -26.37 -29.53 0.34
C ILE A 148 -25.27 -28.86 -0.49
N ALA A 149 -25.50 -27.65 -0.99
CA ALA A 149 -24.48 -26.84 -1.69
C ALA A 149 -23.30 -26.48 -0.78
N ARG A 150 -23.56 -26.30 0.52
CA ARG A 150 -22.56 -26.02 1.57
C ARG A 150 -22.02 -27.28 2.24
N HIS A 151 -22.37 -28.46 1.75
CA HIS A 151 -21.97 -29.71 2.40
C HIS A 151 -20.43 -29.80 2.49
N PRO A 152 -19.84 -30.13 3.65
CA PRO A 152 -18.38 -30.12 3.82
C PRO A 152 -17.63 -31.08 2.88
N ASN A 153 -18.30 -32.17 2.49
CA ASN A 153 -17.74 -33.17 1.56
C ASN A 153 -18.20 -32.93 0.11
N ARG A 154 -18.80 -31.77 -0.20
CA ARG A 154 -19.18 -31.46 -1.58
C ARG A 154 -17.90 -31.42 -2.44
N PRO A 155 -17.88 -32.09 -3.61
CA PRO A 155 -16.69 -32.12 -4.46
C PRO A 155 -16.29 -30.71 -4.88
N THR A 156 -15.01 -30.40 -4.76
CA THR A 156 -14.44 -29.10 -5.12
C THR A 156 -14.07 -29.05 -6.60
N PHE A 157 -13.68 -27.88 -7.11
CA PHE A 157 -13.23 -27.71 -8.50
C PHE A 157 -12.17 -28.76 -8.91
N LEU A 158 -11.11 -28.92 -8.11
CA LEU A 158 -10.06 -29.89 -8.41
C LEU A 158 -10.54 -31.35 -8.38
N ASP A 159 -11.51 -31.69 -7.52
CA ASP A 159 -12.11 -33.04 -7.52
C ASP A 159 -12.75 -33.35 -8.87
N HIS A 160 -13.49 -32.41 -9.43
CA HIS A 160 -14.08 -32.57 -10.75
C HIS A 160 -13.03 -32.60 -11.86
N ILE A 161 -12.07 -31.68 -11.85
CA ILE A 161 -11.04 -31.60 -12.88
C ILE A 161 -10.25 -32.90 -13.02
N PHE A 162 -9.82 -33.51 -11.92
CA PHE A 162 -9.08 -34.78 -12.00
C PHE A 162 -9.94 -35.97 -12.42
N ASN A 163 -11.26 -35.90 -12.23
CA ASN A 163 -12.17 -36.96 -12.66
C ASN A 163 -12.58 -36.84 -14.13
N ILE A 164 -12.48 -35.65 -14.75
CA ILE A 164 -12.94 -35.43 -16.13
C ILE A 164 -11.81 -35.24 -17.13
N THR A 165 -10.60 -34.88 -16.68
CA THR A 165 -9.47 -34.57 -17.58
C THR A 165 -8.44 -35.69 -17.63
N GLU A 166 -7.86 -35.95 -18.81
CA GLU A 166 -6.75 -36.92 -18.93
C GLU A 166 -5.41 -36.31 -18.52
N LYS A 167 -5.24 -35.01 -18.81
CA LYS A 167 -4.05 -34.21 -18.49
C LYS A 167 -4.52 -32.86 -18.01
N PHE A 168 -4.02 -32.41 -16.87
CA PHE A 168 -4.26 -31.07 -16.34
C PHE A 168 -2.95 -30.43 -15.92
N VAL A 169 -2.73 -29.18 -16.34
CA VAL A 169 -1.58 -28.37 -15.96
C VAL A 169 -2.09 -27.08 -15.34
N GLU A 170 -1.91 -26.94 -14.03
CA GLU A 170 -2.25 -25.71 -13.33
C GLU A 170 -1.30 -24.57 -13.71
N LEU A 171 -1.87 -23.38 -13.80
CA LEU A 171 -1.21 -22.13 -14.14
C LEU A 171 -1.47 -21.12 -13.02
N HIS A 172 -0.41 -20.45 -12.58
CA HIS A 172 -0.40 -19.64 -11.35
C HIS A 172 -0.18 -18.14 -11.63
N GLY A 173 -0.63 -17.31 -10.69
CA GLY A 173 -0.28 -15.90 -10.54
C GLY A 173 -1.05 -14.95 -11.45
N ASP A 174 -1.21 -13.72 -10.99
CA ASP A 174 -1.81 -12.61 -11.75
C ASP A 174 -0.78 -11.74 -12.49
N ARG A 175 0.52 -11.98 -12.30
CA ARG A 175 1.67 -11.17 -12.77
C ARG A 175 1.80 -9.80 -12.09
N ALA A 176 1.06 -9.55 -11.01
CA ALA A 176 1.18 -8.38 -10.13
C ALA A 176 1.66 -8.73 -8.72
N GLY A 177 2.13 -9.96 -8.50
CA GLY A 177 2.89 -10.37 -7.31
C GLY A 177 2.15 -11.30 -6.35
N TYR A 178 0.93 -11.76 -6.68
CA TYR A 178 0.20 -12.70 -5.85
C TYR A 178 -0.49 -13.79 -6.67
N ASP A 179 -0.42 -15.03 -6.18
CA ASP A 179 -1.19 -16.16 -6.70
C ASP A 179 -2.30 -16.48 -5.71
N ASP A 180 -3.53 -16.04 -6.02
CA ASP A 180 -4.66 -16.25 -5.12
C ASP A 180 -5.03 -17.74 -5.07
N PRO A 181 -4.95 -18.38 -3.89
CA PRO A 181 -5.26 -19.78 -3.75
C PRO A 181 -6.76 -20.08 -3.92
N ALA A 182 -7.66 -19.10 -3.75
CA ALA A 182 -9.11 -19.30 -3.90
C ALA A 182 -9.54 -19.50 -5.36
N ILE A 183 -8.72 -19.11 -6.33
CA ILE A 183 -8.95 -19.33 -7.76
C ILE A 183 -7.87 -20.24 -8.31
N VAL A 184 -8.26 -21.40 -8.83
CA VAL A 184 -7.37 -22.33 -9.53
C VAL A 184 -7.66 -22.22 -11.02
N THR A 185 -6.59 -22.22 -11.81
CA THR A 185 -6.69 -22.08 -13.26
C THR A 185 -5.71 -23.02 -13.95
N GLY A 186 -6.03 -23.55 -15.12
CA GLY A 186 -5.13 -24.45 -15.83
C GLY A 186 -5.67 -24.94 -17.16
N ILE A 187 -4.79 -25.58 -17.94
CA ILE A 187 -5.17 -26.18 -19.22
C ILE A 187 -5.39 -27.67 -18.99
N GLY A 188 -6.54 -28.16 -19.43
CA GLY A 188 -6.87 -29.57 -19.36
C GLY A 188 -7.36 -30.14 -20.70
N THR A 189 -7.34 -31.45 -20.83
CA THR A 189 -7.90 -32.16 -21.99
C THR A 189 -9.07 -33.02 -21.55
N ILE A 190 -10.15 -33.01 -22.33
CA ILE A 190 -11.30 -33.91 -22.21
C ILE A 190 -11.55 -34.50 -23.60
N ASP A 191 -11.51 -35.83 -23.73
CA ASP A 191 -11.76 -36.57 -24.97
C ASP A 191 -10.94 -36.02 -26.16
N GLY A 192 -9.68 -35.66 -25.89
CA GLY A 192 -8.76 -35.09 -26.88
C GLY A 192 -8.92 -33.60 -27.18
N ARG A 193 -9.94 -32.93 -26.61
CA ARG A 193 -10.19 -31.49 -26.78
C ARG A 193 -9.60 -30.70 -25.61
N ARG A 194 -8.92 -29.58 -25.90
CA ARG A 194 -8.22 -28.76 -24.91
C ARG A 194 -9.10 -27.59 -24.45
N TYR A 195 -9.13 -27.36 -23.15
CA TYR A 195 -9.92 -26.31 -22.52
C TYR A 195 -9.06 -25.53 -21.52
N MET A 196 -9.36 -24.23 -21.39
CA MET A 196 -8.91 -23.44 -20.25
C MET A 196 -9.94 -23.59 -19.11
N PHE A 197 -9.52 -24.18 -18.01
CA PHE A 197 -10.33 -24.34 -16.80
C PHE A 197 -10.00 -23.25 -15.79
N ILE A 198 -11.04 -22.64 -15.22
CA ILE A 198 -10.93 -21.60 -14.19
C ILE A 198 -11.99 -21.88 -13.13
N GLY A 199 -11.63 -21.99 -11.86
CA GLY A 199 -12.62 -22.32 -10.85
C GLY A 199 -12.31 -21.78 -9.47
N HIS A 200 -13.38 -21.58 -8.70
CA HIS A 200 -13.25 -21.37 -7.27
C HIS A 200 -12.83 -22.68 -6.60
N GLN A 201 -11.79 -22.61 -5.78
CA GLN A 201 -11.31 -23.76 -5.04
C GLN A 201 -11.56 -23.56 -3.56
N LYS A 202 -12.51 -24.31 -2.99
CA LYS A 202 -12.65 -24.49 -1.54
C LYS A 202 -11.67 -25.54 -1.02
N GLY A 203 -11.54 -25.67 0.29
CA GLY A 203 -10.75 -26.73 0.92
C GLY A 203 -11.61 -27.92 1.34
N ARG A 204 -11.02 -29.13 1.36
CA ARG A 204 -11.73 -30.34 1.80
C ARG A 204 -11.72 -30.51 3.33
N ASN A 205 -10.90 -29.74 4.03
CA ASN A 205 -10.78 -29.72 5.49
C ASN A 205 -10.53 -28.30 5.99
N THR A 206 -10.57 -28.08 7.31
CA THR A 206 -10.41 -26.75 7.91
C THR A 206 -9.09 -26.08 7.52
N LYS A 207 -7.98 -26.82 7.48
CA LYS A 207 -6.67 -26.26 7.15
C LYS A 207 -6.61 -25.80 5.69
N GLU A 208 -7.11 -26.62 4.77
CA GLU A 208 -7.22 -26.26 3.35
C GLU A 208 -8.19 -25.10 3.14
N ASN A 209 -9.32 -25.08 3.87
CA ASN A 209 -10.30 -24.00 3.76
C ASN A 209 -9.69 -22.66 4.16
N ILE A 210 -8.92 -22.61 5.25
CA ILE A 210 -8.18 -21.39 5.63
C ILE A 210 -7.17 -21.01 4.55
N GLN A 211 -6.40 -21.97 4.03
CA GLN A 211 -5.40 -21.71 2.98
C GLN A 211 -6.03 -21.19 1.68
N ARG A 212 -7.22 -21.67 1.34
CA ARG A 212 -7.96 -21.33 0.11
C ARG A 212 -8.96 -20.18 0.32
N ASN A 213 -8.90 -19.48 1.45
CA ASN A 213 -9.85 -18.43 1.84
C ASN A 213 -11.32 -18.87 1.69
N PHE A 214 -11.63 -20.14 1.98
CA PHE A 214 -12.96 -20.75 1.81
C PHE A 214 -13.54 -20.58 0.39
N GLY A 215 -12.68 -20.49 -0.63
CA GLY A 215 -13.09 -20.23 -2.01
C GLY A 215 -13.58 -18.80 -2.25
N MET A 216 -13.23 -17.84 -1.38
CA MET A 216 -13.50 -16.41 -1.55
C MET A 216 -12.29 -15.71 -2.17
N PRO A 217 -12.34 -15.32 -3.45
CA PRO A 217 -11.21 -14.68 -4.11
C PRO A 217 -11.01 -13.23 -3.65
N THR A 218 -9.75 -12.85 -3.54
CA THR A 218 -9.28 -11.47 -3.48
C THR A 218 -9.22 -10.88 -4.91
N PRO A 219 -8.90 -9.58 -5.10
CA PRO A 219 -8.84 -8.97 -6.42
C PRO A 219 -7.81 -9.67 -7.33
N HIS A 220 -6.72 -10.17 -6.74
CA HIS A 220 -5.69 -10.93 -7.45
C HIS A 220 -6.23 -12.22 -8.08
N GLY A 221 -7.19 -12.90 -7.45
CA GLY A 221 -7.82 -14.09 -8.01
C GLY A 221 -8.61 -13.79 -9.27
N TYR A 222 -9.35 -12.70 -9.30
CA TYR A 222 -10.08 -12.26 -10.49
C TYR A 222 -9.15 -11.79 -11.60
N ARG A 223 -8.07 -11.07 -11.28
CA ARG A 223 -7.03 -10.67 -12.26
C ARG A 223 -6.30 -11.87 -12.84
N LYS A 224 -5.97 -12.87 -12.02
CA LYS A 224 -5.44 -14.17 -12.48
C LYS A 224 -6.41 -14.87 -13.43
N ALA A 225 -7.69 -14.94 -13.06
CA ALA A 225 -8.73 -15.54 -13.90
C ALA A 225 -8.80 -14.84 -15.26
N LEU A 226 -8.89 -13.51 -15.28
CA LEU A 226 -8.96 -12.74 -16.52
C LEU A 226 -7.71 -12.93 -17.39
N ARG A 227 -6.51 -12.86 -16.81
CA ARG A 227 -5.26 -13.10 -17.52
C ARG A 227 -5.29 -14.42 -18.29
N LEU A 228 -5.85 -15.48 -17.68
CA LEU A 228 -5.95 -16.77 -18.34
C LEU A 228 -7.12 -16.88 -19.32
N MET A 229 -8.21 -16.13 -19.11
CA MET A 229 -9.25 -15.99 -20.12
C MET A 229 -8.73 -15.28 -21.37
N GLU A 230 -7.93 -14.21 -21.22
CA GLU A 230 -7.27 -13.53 -22.34
C GLU A 230 -6.26 -14.43 -23.05
N TYR A 231 -5.51 -15.23 -22.28
CA TYR A 231 -4.62 -16.24 -22.85
C TYR A 231 -5.39 -17.29 -23.65
N ALA A 232 -6.52 -17.75 -23.13
CA ALA A 232 -7.39 -18.69 -23.83
C ALA A 232 -7.97 -18.08 -25.11
N ASP A 233 -8.38 -16.82 -25.07
CA ASP A 233 -8.88 -16.07 -26.23
C ASP A 233 -7.81 -15.92 -27.32
N HIS A 234 -6.59 -15.53 -26.93
CA HIS A 234 -5.47 -15.38 -27.84
C HIS A 234 -5.10 -16.69 -28.56
N HIS A 235 -5.14 -17.81 -27.84
CA HIS A 235 -4.76 -19.13 -28.37
C HIS A 235 -5.92 -19.97 -28.91
N GLY A 236 -7.16 -19.46 -28.83
CA GLY A 236 -8.35 -20.15 -29.32
C GLY A 236 -8.79 -21.33 -28.45
N PHE A 237 -8.47 -21.35 -27.16
CA PHE A 237 -8.95 -22.37 -26.23
C PHE A 237 -10.36 -22.03 -25.74
N PRO A 238 -11.36 -22.93 -25.88
CA PRO A 238 -12.63 -22.82 -25.18
C PRO A 238 -12.42 -22.72 -23.65
N ILE A 239 -13.26 -21.93 -22.99
CA ILE A 239 -13.15 -21.66 -21.55
C ILE A 239 -14.28 -22.38 -20.81
N VAL A 240 -13.93 -23.10 -19.74
CA VAL A 240 -14.91 -23.69 -18.80
C VAL A 240 -14.65 -23.12 -17.41
N THR A 241 -15.66 -22.48 -16.83
CA THR A 241 -15.56 -21.94 -15.47
C THR A 241 -16.40 -22.70 -14.46
N PHE A 242 -15.87 -22.85 -13.24
CA PHE A 242 -16.52 -23.55 -12.14
C PHE A 242 -16.78 -22.60 -10.97
N ILE A 243 -18.06 -22.44 -10.62
CA ILE A 243 -18.52 -21.50 -9.62
C ILE A 243 -18.84 -22.23 -8.32
N ASP A 244 -18.07 -21.92 -7.28
CA ASP A 244 -18.27 -22.41 -5.91
C ASP A 244 -17.66 -21.45 -4.88
N THR A 245 -18.35 -20.34 -4.64
CA THR A 245 -17.94 -19.31 -3.71
C THR A 245 -19.13 -18.76 -2.93
N PRO A 246 -18.98 -18.50 -1.61
CA PRO A 246 -20.00 -17.76 -0.87
C PRO A 246 -20.01 -16.27 -1.26
N GLY A 247 -18.94 -15.78 -1.89
CA GLY A 247 -18.78 -14.40 -2.35
C GLY A 247 -17.31 -13.99 -2.52
N ALA A 248 -17.09 -12.79 -3.03
CA ALA A 248 -15.76 -12.20 -3.05
C ALA A 248 -15.26 -11.95 -1.62
N TYR A 249 -13.95 -12.06 -1.39
CA TYR A 249 -13.39 -11.81 -0.07
C TYR A 249 -13.58 -10.34 0.31
N ALA A 250 -14.24 -10.09 1.44
CA ALA A 250 -14.66 -8.77 1.88
C ALA A 250 -13.83 -8.30 3.09
N ASP A 251 -12.55 -8.02 2.83
CA ASP A 251 -11.63 -7.42 3.82
C ASP A 251 -11.14 -6.05 3.36
N LEU A 252 -10.55 -5.29 4.30
CA LEU A 252 -10.05 -3.93 4.02
C LEU A 252 -9.01 -3.92 2.90
N LYS A 253 -8.11 -4.91 2.89
CA LYS A 253 -7.04 -5.00 1.90
C LYS A 253 -7.58 -5.27 0.48
N SER A 254 -8.60 -6.11 0.34
CA SER A 254 -9.25 -6.35 -0.96
C SER A 254 -9.91 -5.08 -1.49
N GLU A 255 -10.53 -4.28 -0.62
CA GLU A 255 -11.11 -2.99 -1.01
C GLU A 255 -10.02 -1.99 -1.46
N GLU A 256 -8.93 -1.85 -0.69
CA GLU A 256 -7.77 -1.01 -1.05
C GLU A 256 -7.16 -1.40 -2.40
N LEU A 257 -7.11 -2.71 -2.68
CA LEU A 257 -6.59 -3.27 -3.92
C LEU A 257 -7.60 -3.29 -5.07
N GLY A 258 -8.84 -2.81 -4.87
CA GLY A 258 -9.84 -2.65 -5.91
C GLY A 258 -10.65 -3.91 -6.22
N GLN A 259 -11.28 -4.55 -5.22
CA GLN A 259 -12.16 -5.72 -5.41
C GLN A 259 -13.30 -5.45 -6.42
N GLY A 260 -13.97 -4.30 -6.28
CA GLY A 260 -15.00 -3.89 -7.24
C GLY A 260 -14.48 -3.66 -8.65
N GLU A 261 -13.26 -3.11 -8.78
CA GLU A 261 -12.59 -2.89 -10.07
C GLU A 261 -12.27 -4.22 -10.75
N ALA A 262 -11.63 -5.15 -10.03
CA ALA A 262 -11.25 -6.45 -10.58
C ALA A 262 -12.47 -7.25 -11.05
N ILE A 263 -13.57 -7.26 -10.28
CA ILE A 263 -14.83 -7.88 -10.70
C ILE A 263 -15.37 -7.19 -11.94
N ALA A 264 -15.52 -5.86 -11.93
CA ALA A 264 -16.09 -5.12 -13.05
C ALA A 264 -15.26 -5.27 -14.34
N HIS A 265 -13.95 -5.29 -14.23
CA HIS A 265 -13.03 -5.48 -15.35
C HIS A 265 -13.17 -6.88 -15.96
N ASN A 266 -13.31 -7.93 -15.13
CA ASN A 266 -13.62 -9.26 -15.60
C ASN A 266 -14.95 -9.29 -16.36
N LEU A 267 -16.03 -8.76 -15.76
CA LEU A 267 -17.36 -8.75 -16.39
C LEU A 267 -17.30 -8.10 -17.77
N ARG A 268 -16.70 -6.90 -17.87
CA ARG A 268 -16.54 -6.17 -19.13
C ARG A 268 -15.77 -6.99 -20.17
N SER A 269 -14.63 -7.55 -19.77
CA SER A 269 -13.72 -8.26 -20.68
C SER A 269 -14.32 -9.56 -21.19
N MET A 270 -15.03 -10.29 -20.32
CA MET A 270 -15.71 -11.55 -20.67
C MET A 270 -16.74 -11.37 -21.79
N PHE A 271 -17.37 -10.21 -21.96
CA PHE A 271 -18.26 -9.96 -23.12
C PHE A 271 -17.52 -9.91 -24.47
N GLY A 272 -16.23 -9.57 -24.47
CA GLY A 272 -15.42 -9.41 -25.69
C GLY A 272 -14.65 -10.65 -26.14
N LEU A 273 -14.60 -11.72 -25.33
CA LEU A 273 -13.83 -12.94 -25.65
C LEU A 273 -14.45 -13.70 -26.82
N LYS A 274 -13.63 -13.99 -27.83
CA LYS A 274 -13.98 -14.61 -29.12
C LYS A 274 -14.13 -16.13 -29.04
N VAL A 275 -13.70 -16.75 -27.94
CA VAL A 275 -13.83 -18.18 -27.65
C VAL A 275 -15.14 -18.50 -26.90
N PRO A 276 -15.70 -19.72 -27.04
CA PRO A 276 -16.85 -20.16 -26.27
C PRO A 276 -16.54 -20.27 -24.77
N ILE A 277 -17.51 -19.86 -23.95
CA ILE A 277 -17.42 -19.92 -22.49
C ILE A 277 -18.62 -20.69 -21.95
N VAL A 278 -18.37 -21.69 -21.12
CA VAL A 278 -19.40 -22.40 -20.34
C VAL A 278 -19.09 -22.24 -18.86
N SER A 279 -20.04 -21.76 -18.08
CA SER A 279 -19.95 -21.65 -16.63
C SER A 279 -20.81 -22.69 -15.95
N ILE A 280 -20.30 -23.34 -14.90
CA ILE A 280 -21.00 -24.37 -14.16
C ILE A 280 -20.99 -24.01 -12.68
N VAL A 281 -22.16 -23.78 -12.08
CA VAL A 281 -22.29 -23.62 -10.63
C VAL A 281 -22.31 -25.00 -10.01
N ILE A 282 -21.20 -25.37 -9.35
CA ILE A 282 -21.04 -26.68 -8.71
C ILE A 282 -21.38 -26.65 -7.23
N GLY A 283 -21.44 -25.49 -6.58
CA GLY A 283 -21.81 -25.36 -5.18
C GLY A 283 -22.59 -24.07 -4.93
N GLU A 284 -21.92 -23.09 -4.35
CA GLU A 284 -22.51 -21.77 -4.15
C GLU A 284 -22.09 -20.79 -5.25
N GLY A 285 -23.03 -20.03 -5.77
CA GLY A 285 -22.79 -18.86 -6.60
C GLY A 285 -23.09 -17.59 -5.81
N GLY A 286 -22.10 -17.10 -5.07
CA GLY A 286 -22.22 -15.92 -4.24
C GLY A 286 -22.01 -14.61 -5.01
N SER A 287 -23.10 -13.90 -5.32
CA SER A 287 -23.12 -12.49 -5.71
C SER A 287 -22.15 -12.15 -6.87
N GLY A 288 -21.58 -10.93 -6.85
CA GLY A 288 -20.62 -10.45 -7.82
C GLY A 288 -19.33 -11.27 -7.89
N GLY A 289 -18.95 -11.96 -6.81
CA GLY A 289 -17.76 -12.82 -6.80
C GLY A 289 -17.91 -14.04 -7.71
N ALA A 290 -19.07 -14.68 -7.66
CA ALA A 290 -19.42 -15.73 -8.60
C ALA A 290 -19.59 -15.21 -10.03
N LEU A 291 -20.24 -14.05 -10.19
CA LEU A 291 -20.49 -13.44 -11.50
C LEU A 291 -19.19 -13.04 -12.22
N ALA A 292 -18.14 -12.68 -11.49
CA ALA A 292 -16.84 -12.28 -12.03
C ALA A 292 -16.16 -13.33 -12.93
N ILE A 293 -16.58 -14.59 -12.87
CA ILE A 293 -16.17 -15.64 -13.82
C ILE A 293 -17.37 -16.35 -14.46
N GLY A 294 -18.56 -15.75 -14.37
CA GLY A 294 -19.84 -16.32 -14.78
C GLY A 294 -20.46 -15.70 -16.04
N CYS A 295 -19.82 -14.71 -16.67
CA CYS A 295 -20.29 -14.08 -17.90
C CYS A 295 -20.05 -14.97 -19.14
N ALA A 296 -20.80 -16.08 -19.22
CA ALA A 296 -20.61 -17.14 -20.21
C ALA A 296 -21.68 -17.19 -21.31
N ASN A 297 -21.40 -17.94 -22.38
CA ASN A 297 -22.38 -18.27 -23.39
C ASN A 297 -23.47 -19.17 -22.82
N LYS A 298 -23.08 -20.18 -22.02
CA LYS A 298 -24.00 -21.02 -21.25
C LYS A 298 -23.64 -21.03 -19.77
N LEU A 299 -24.65 -20.96 -18.91
CA LEU A 299 -24.59 -21.11 -17.46
C LEU A 299 -25.39 -22.34 -17.07
N LEU A 300 -24.70 -23.37 -16.61
CA LEU A 300 -25.28 -24.60 -16.09
C LEU A 300 -25.18 -24.61 -14.57
N MET A 301 -26.06 -25.36 -13.92
CA MET A 301 -26.05 -25.52 -12.47
C MET A 301 -26.19 -26.98 -12.10
N LEU A 302 -25.41 -27.47 -11.14
CA LEU A 302 -25.73 -28.75 -10.52
C LEU A 302 -27.10 -28.64 -9.80
N GLU A 303 -27.82 -29.75 -9.72
CA GLU A 303 -29.18 -29.82 -9.20
C GLU A 303 -29.36 -29.16 -7.82
N ASN A 304 -28.40 -29.36 -6.92
CA ASN A 304 -28.45 -28.80 -5.58
C ASN A 304 -27.58 -27.55 -5.42
N ALA A 305 -26.98 -27.04 -6.49
CA ALA A 305 -26.26 -25.77 -6.47
C ALA A 305 -27.24 -24.59 -6.35
N VAL A 306 -26.73 -23.47 -5.80
CA VAL A 306 -27.52 -22.25 -5.57
C VAL A 306 -26.80 -21.05 -6.14
N PHE A 307 -27.54 -20.10 -6.72
CA PHE A 307 -26.97 -18.86 -7.27
C PHE A 307 -27.81 -17.67 -6.83
N TYR A 308 -27.17 -16.67 -6.20
CA TYR A 308 -27.89 -15.60 -5.52
C TYR A 308 -27.15 -14.26 -5.53
N VAL A 309 -27.89 -13.16 -5.46
CA VAL A 309 -27.32 -11.80 -5.34
C VAL A 309 -26.76 -11.51 -3.95
N ALA A 310 -27.38 -12.08 -2.92
CA ALA A 310 -26.95 -12.00 -1.53
C ALA A 310 -27.30 -13.32 -0.83
N SER A 311 -26.51 -13.73 0.16
CA SER A 311 -26.79 -14.97 0.88
C SER A 311 -28.17 -14.89 1.54
N PRO A 312 -28.89 -16.02 1.69
CA PRO A 312 -30.18 -16.04 2.38
C PRO A 312 -30.11 -15.40 3.77
N GLU A 313 -29.00 -15.60 4.50
CA GLU A 313 -28.76 -15.01 5.81
C GLU A 313 -28.63 -13.49 5.76
N ALA A 314 -27.85 -12.97 4.80
CA ALA A 314 -27.66 -11.52 4.63
C ALA A 314 -28.98 -10.84 4.20
N CYS A 315 -29.69 -11.45 3.26
CA CYS A 315 -31.01 -10.98 2.83
C CYS A 315 -32.02 -10.98 4.00
N ALA A 316 -32.01 -12.04 4.81
CA ALA A 316 -32.85 -12.15 5.99
C ALA A 316 -32.55 -11.08 7.05
N ALA A 317 -31.27 -10.82 7.31
CA ALA A 317 -30.83 -9.78 8.22
C ALA A 317 -31.24 -8.37 7.77
N ILE A 318 -31.24 -8.08 6.46
CA ILE A 318 -31.61 -6.77 5.93
C ILE A 318 -33.15 -6.59 5.90
N LEU A 319 -33.87 -7.53 5.28
CA LEU A 319 -35.30 -7.37 5.01
C LEU A 319 -36.19 -7.73 6.21
N TRP A 320 -35.77 -8.70 7.03
CA TRP A 320 -36.54 -9.18 8.19
C TRP A 320 -35.88 -8.85 9.52
N LYS A 321 -34.73 -8.16 9.54
CA LYS A 321 -33.97 -7.83 10.76
C LYS A 321 -33.65 -9.07 11.61
N SER A 322 -33.58 -10.26 10.97
CA SER A 322 -33.39 -11.53 11.66
C SER A 322 -32.82 -12.58 10.71
N ALA A 323 -31.64 -13.10 11.04
CA ALA A 323 -31.01 -14.20 10.28
C ALA A 323 -31.85 -15.50 10.33
N LYS A 324 -32.70 -15.67 11.34
CA LYS A 324 -33.61 -16.84 11.44
C LYS A 324 -34.62 -16.91 10.29
N ALA A 325 -34.85 -15.80 9.58
CA ALA A 325 -35.72 -15.78 8.40
C ALA A 325 -35.02 -16.25 7.10
N ALA A 326 -33.80 -16.80 7.18
CA ALA A 326 -33.07 -17.32 6.02
C ALA A 326 -33.86 -18.33 5.15
N PRO A 327 -34.63 -19.30 5.70
CA PRO A 327 -35.47 -20.18 4.88
C PRO A 327 -36.47 -19.41 4.01
N LYS A 328 -37.14 -18.42 4.59
CA LYS A 328 -38.09 -17.55 3.90
C LYS A 328 -37.41 -16.68 2.85
N ALA A 329 -36.21 -16.18 3.15
CA ALA A 329 -35.42 -15.40 2.20
C ALA A 329 -34.99 -16.25 1.00
N ALA A 330 -34.52 -17.48 1.22
CA ALA A 330 -34.12 -18.40 0.17
C ALA A 330 -35.26 -18.70 -0.81
N GLU A 331 -36.47 -18.93 -0.30
CA GLU A 331 -37.67 -19.13 -1.12
C GLU A 331 -38.02 -17.90 -1.97
N LYS A 332 -37.99 -16.70 -1.37
CA LYS A 332 -38.34 -15.46 -2.07
C LYS A 332 -37.30 -15.04 -3.11
N LEU A 333 -36.03 -15.35 -2.87
CA LEU A 333 -34.93 -15.06 -3.80
C LEU A 333 -34.89 -16.02 -5.01
N LYS A 334 -35.58 -17.17 -4.97
CA LYS A 334 -35.64 -18.14 -6.07
C LYS A 334 -34.26 -18.60 -6.56
N ILE A 335 -33.42 -19.00 -5.61
CA ILE A 335 -31.97 -19.24 -5.81
C ILE A 335 -31.60 -20.61 -6.43
N THR A 336 -32.58 -21.49 -6.67
CA THR A 336 -32.35 -22.88 -7.10
C THR A 336 -32.19 -22.98 -8.62
N GLY A 337 -31.44 -23.97 -9.10
CA GLY A 337 -31.21 -24.17 -10.54
C GLY A 337 -32.50 -24.26 -11.38
N SER A 338 -33.52 -24.98 -10.89
CA SER A 338 -34.82 -25.09 -11.55
C SER A 338 -35.54 -23.75 -11.71
N GLU A 339 -35.55 -22.92 -10.65
CA GLU A 339 -36.15 -21.60 -10.68
C GLU A 339 -35.39 -20.64 -11.61
N LEU A 340 -34.05 -20.70 -11.58
CA LEU A 340 -33.21 -19.85 -12.42
C LEU A 340 -33.28 -20.24 -13.90
N CYS A 341 -33.50 -21.51 -14.23
CA CYS A 341 -33.82 -21.95 -15.59
C CYS A 341 -35.20 -21.41 -16.03
N ARG A 342 -36.21 -21.47 -15.14
CA ARG A 342 -37.53 -20.88 -15.41
C ARG A 342 -37.47 -19.38 -15.65
N LEU A 343 -36.57 -18.68 -14.97
CA LEU A 343 -36.29 -17.26 -15.15
C LEU A 343 -35.34 -16.95 -16.33
N GLN A 344 -34.92 -17.96 -17.10
CA GLN A 344 -33.99 -17.85 -18.23
C GLN A 344 -32.63 -17.23 -17.88
N ILE A 345 -32.20 -17.37 -16.61
CA ILE A 345 -30.88 -16.94 -16.14
C ILE A 345 -29.86 -18.07 -16.39
N ALA A 346 -30.19 -19.28 -15.96
CA ALA A 346 -29.44 -20.50 -16.25
C ALA A 346 -30.03 -21.22 -17.48
N ASP A 347 -29.19 -21.96 -18.21
CA ASP A 347 -29.57 -22.65 -19.45
C ASP A 347 -29.86 -24.14 -19.23
N GLY A 348 -29.47 -24.70 -18.08
CA GLY A 348 -29.70 -26.11 -17.77
C GLY A 348 -29.31 -26.50 -16.35
N VAL A 349 -29.89 -27.61 -15.92
CA VAL A 349 -29.58 -28.26 -14.64
C VAL A 349 -28.89 -29.60 -14.92
N ILE A 350 -27.74 -29.82 -14.30
CA ILE A 350 -27.00 -31.08 -14.34
C ILE A 350 -27.45 -31.91 -13.13
N PRO A 351 -27.95 -33.14 -13.34
CA PRO A 351 -28.48 -33.96 -12.25
C PRO A 351 -27.38 -34.36 -11.25
N GLU A 352 -27.76 -34.51 -9.99
CA GLU A 352 -26.90 -35.07 -8.94
C GLU A 352 -27.36 -36.50 -8.59
N PRO A 353 -26.48 -37.36 -8.05
CA PRO A 353 -26.90 -38.67 -7.55
C PRO A 353 -27.82 -38.49 -6.34
N LEU A 354 -28.59 -39.53 -6.00
CA LEU A 354 -29.43 -39.51 -4.81
C LEU A 354 -28.57 -39.27 -3.57
N GLY A 355 -28.89 -38.27 -2.75
CA GLY A 355 -28.01 -37.78 -1.67
C GLY A 355 -27.25 -36.49 -2.01
N GLY A 356 -27.15 -36.12 -3.29
CA GLY A 356 -26.37 -34.99 -3.77
C GLY A 356 -24.94 -35.37 -4.19
N ALA A 357 -24.22 -34.42 -4.80
CA ALA A 357 -22.93 -34.63 -5.48
C ALA A 357 -21.84 -35.34 -4.66
N HIS A 358 -21.89 -35.23 -3.34
CA HIS A 358 -20.94 -35.86 -2.43
C HIS A 358 -21.18 -37.36 -2.22
N ALA A 359 -22.36 -37.87 -2.57
CA ALA A 359 -22.69 -39.29 -2.50
C ALA A 359 -21.95 -40.10 -3.59
N ASP A 360 -21.86 -39.56 -4.80
CA ASP A 360 -21.02 -40.10 -5.88
C ASP A 360 -20.32 -38.97 -6.66
N PRO A 361 -19.13 -38.53 -6.18
CA PRO A 361 -18.35 -37.48 -6.83
C PRO A 361 -17.89 -37.85 -8.25
N TYR A 362 -17.61 -39.13 -8.50
CA TYR A 362 -17.14 -39.58 -9.81
C TYR A 362 -18.26 -39.51 -10.83
N TRP A 363 -19.43 -40.07 -10.51
CA TRP A 363 -20.61 -40.00 -11.38
C TRP A 363 -21.00 -38.55 -11.67
N THR A 364 -21.03 -37.70 -10.64
CA THR A 364 -21.33 -36.26 -10.80
C THR A 364 -20.35 -35.59 -11.76
N SER A 365 -19.05 -35.91 -11.64
CA SER A 365 -18.02 -35.41 -12.53
C SER A 365 -18.24 -35.86 -13.98
N GLN A 366 -18.66 -37.10 -14.21
CA GLN A 366 -19.00 -37.57 -15.57
C GLN A 366 -20.22 -36.85 -16.15
N GLN A 367 -21.24 -36.53 -15.33
CA GLN A 367 -22.37 -35.70 -15.81
C GLN A 367 -21.92 -34.29 -16.20
N ILE A 368 -21.03 -33.69 -15.43
CA ILE A 368 -20.40 -32.41 -15.78
C ILE A 368 -19.63 -32.51 -17.10
N LYS A 369 -18.83 -33.57 -17.28
CA LYS A 369 -18.08 -33.83 -18.53
C LYS A 369 -19.02 -33.88 -19.73
N ASN A 370 -20.12 -34.64 -19.63
CA ASN A 370 -21.11 -34.75 -20.68
C ASN A 370 -21.75 -33.39 -21.03
N ALA A 371 -22.13 -32.63 -20.00
CA ALA A 371 -22.75 -31.31 -20.19
C ALA A 371 -21.77 -30.28 -20.80
N ILE A 372 -20.47 -30.36 -20.48
CA ILE A 372 -19.41 -29.57 -21.12
C ILE A 372 -19.33 -29.94 -22.60
N ASN A 373 -19.21 -31.23 -22.93
CA ASN A 373 -19.08 -31.68 -24.31
C ASN A 373 -20.29 -31.28 -25.16
N GLU A 374 -21.51 -31.50 -24.67
CA GLU A 374 -22.75 -31.11 -25.37
C GLU A 374 -22.81 -29.59 -25.60
N SER A 375 -22.52 -28.80 -24.56
CA SER A 375 -22.51 -27.33 -24.67
C SER A 375 -21.45 -26.85 -25.65
N MET A 376 -20.27 -27.44 -25.63
CA MET A 376 -19.17 -27.07 -26.51
C MET A 376 -19.41 -27.52 -27.96
N ASP A 377 -20.04 -28.67 -28.19
CA ASP A 377 -20.45 -29.14 -29.52
C ASP A 377 -21.45 -28.19 -30.19
N GLU A 378 -22.31 -27.53 -29.41
CA GLU A 378 -23.21 -26.49 -29.91
C GLU A 378 -22.45 -25.19 -30.18
N LEU A 379 -21.70 -24.69 -29.20
CA LEU A 379 -21.08 -23.36 -29.27
C LEU A 379 -19.93 -23.28 -30.26
N THR A 380 -19.18 -24.36 -30.48
CA THR A 380 -18.05 -24.39 -31.44
C THR A 380 -18.50 -24.40 -32.90
N LYS A 381 -19.78 -24.69 -33.18
CA LYS A 381 -20.37 -24.57 -34.53
C LYS A 381 -20.65 -23.10 -34.91
N MET A 382 -20.75 -22.22 -33.93
CA MET A 382 -21.01 -20.80 -34.16
C MET A 382 -19.75 -20.08 -34.61
N LYS A 383 -19.90 -19.11 -35.53
CA LYS A 383 -18.80 -18.19 -35.85
C LYS A 383 -18.56 -17.22 -34.69
N THR A 384 -17.38 -16.62 -34.61
CA THR A 384 -17.02 -15.67 -33.54
C THR A 384 -18.04 -14.54 -33.35
N GLU A 385 -18.54 -13.94 -34.44
CA GLU A 385 -19.55 -12.87 -34.36
C GLU A 385 -20.88 -13.36 -33.77
N GLU A 386 -21.30 -14.56 -34.16
CA GLU A 386 -22.51 -15.21 -33.64
C GLU A 386 -22.35 -15.54 -32.15
N LEU A 387 -21.17 -15.98 -31.74
CA LEU A 387 -20.82 -16.33 -30.37
C LEU A 387 -20.84 -15.11 -29.44
N LEU A 388 -20.27 -13.99 -29.89
CA LEU A 388 -20.33 -12.71 -29.17
C LEU A 388 -21.76 -12.20 -29.06
N LYS A 389 -22.51 -12.24 -30.18
CA LYS A 389 -23.92 -11.84 -30.20
C LYS A 389 -24.79 -12.73 -29.32
N HIS A 390 -24.54 -14.04 -29.30
CA HIS A 390 -25.21 -15.00 -28.42
C HIS A 390 -25.03 -14.62 -26.95
N ARG A 391 -23.78 -14.39 -26.53
CA ARG A 391 -23.46 -13.96 -25.14
C ARG A 391 -24.12 -12.63 -24.81
N MET A 392 -23.98 -11.62 -25.67
CA MET A 392 -24.60 -10.30 -25.46
C MET A 392 -26.13 -10.40 -25.32
N LEU A 393 -26.81 -11.11 -26.21
CA LEU A 393 -28.27 -11.24 -26.20
C LEU A 393 -28.78 -12.02 -24.99
N LYS A 394 -28.05 -13.05 -24.54
CA LYS A 394 -28.37 -13.78 -23.30
C LYS A 394 -28.51 -12.80 -22.14
N PHE A 395 -27.50 -11.97 -21.88
CA PHE A 395 -27.51 -11.03 -20.76
C PHE A 395 -28.48 -9.86 -20.99
N ARG A 396 -28.64 -9.36 -22.23
CA ARG A 396 -29.51 -8.21 -22.51
C ARG A 396 -30.99 -8.49 -22.26
N LYS A 397 -31.41 -9.77 -22.37
CA LYS A 397 -32.77 -10.24 -22.09
C LYS A 397 -33.08 -10.40 -20.60
N ILE A 398 -32.06 -10.41 -19.73
CA ILE A 398 -32.26 -10.61 -18.29
C ILE A 398 -32.83 -9.33 -17.68
N GLY A 399 -33.98 -9.45 -17.02
CA GLY A 399 -34.65 -8.38 -16.30
C GLY A 399 -36.09 -8.18 -16.78
N GLY A 400 -37.02 -8.04 -15.82
CA GLY A 400 -38.41 -7.68 -16.09
C GLY A 400 -38.69 -6.28 -15.58
N PHE A 401 -39.26 -5.43 -16.41
CA PHE A 401 -39.71 -4.09 -16.05
C PHE A 401 -40.99 -3.76 -16.80
N GLN A 402 -41.82 -2.90 -16.21
CA GLN A 402 -42.99 -2.34 -16.88
C GLN A 402 -42.59 -0.96 -17.41
N GLU A 403 -42.75 -0.74 -18.72
CA GLU A 403 -42.54 0.57 -19.32
C GLU A 403 -43.48 1.59 -18.66
N GLY A 404 -42.90 2.67 -18.15
CA GLY A 404 -43.67 3.80 -17.62
C GLY A 404 -44.15 4.73 -18.74
N ILE A 405 -44.92 5.75 -18.36
CA ILE A 405 -45.09 6.92 -19.24
C ILE A 405 -43.69 7.55 -19.42
N PRO A 406 -43.25 7.88 -20.65
CA PRO A 406 -42.00 8.58 -20.86
C PRO A 406 -42.05 9.92 -20.12
N ILE A 407 -41.37 9.99 -18.98
CA ILE A 407 -41.15 11.25 -18.26
C ILE A 407 -39.72 11.63 -18.59
N ASP A 408 -39.51 12.83 -19.15
CA ASP A 408 -38.16 13.36 -19.30
C ASP A 408 -37.44 13.23 -17.95
N PRO A 409 -36.23 12.66 -17.92
CA PRO A 409 -35.54 12.38 -16.67
C PRO A 409 -35.27 13.70 -15.95
N LYS A 410 -36.19 14.10 -15.07
CA LYS A 410 -35.92 15.09 -14.03
C LYS A 410 -34.82 14.45 -13.21
N ARG A 411 -33.61 15.00 -13.31
CA ARG A 411 -32.43 14.60 -12.53
C ARG A 411 -32.73 14.79 -11.04
N LYS A 412 -33.52 13.90 -10.44
CA LYS A 412 -33.75 13.85 -9.01
C LYS A 412 -32.52 13.17 -8.42
N VAL A 413 -31.56 13.99 -8.02
CA VAL A 413 -30.44 13.56 -7.18
C VAL A 413 -31.02 13.23 -5.80
N ASN A 414 -31.56 12.02 -5.67
CA ASN A 414 -32.03 11.44 -4.42
C ASN A 414 -30.94 10.58 -3.76
N MET A 415 -29.66 10.85 -4.07
CA MET A 415 -28.64 10.51 -3.09
C MET A 415 -28.93 11.40 -1.88
N LYS A 416 -29.02 10.82 -0.67
CA LYS A 416 -28.64 11.60 0.51
C LYS A 416 -27.31 12.24 0.12
N LYS A 417 -27.28 13.57 -0.01
CA LYS A 417 -25.99 14.27 0.04
C LYS A 417 -25.32 13.65 1.24
N ARG A 418 -24.09 13.14 1.09
CA ARG A 418 -23.30 12.75 2.26
C ARG A 418 -23.57 13.85 3.28
N ASP A 419 -23.93 13.48 4.50
CA ASP A 419 -23.71 14.34 5.63
C ASP A 419 -22.17 14.48 5.77
N LEU A 420 -21.49 15.00 4.74
CA LEU A 420 -20.61 16.13 4.97
C LEU A 420 -21.55 17.06 5.69
N SER A 421 -21.41 17.09 7.02
CA SER A 421 -21.82 18.26 7.77
C SER A 421 -21.46 19.43 6.86
N ILE A 422 -22.46 20.07 6.27
CA ILE A 422 -22.31 21.45 5.87
C ILE A 422 -22.07 22.05 7.24
N ALA A 423 -20.79 22.13 7.63
CA ALA A 423 -20.37 22.79 8.82
C ALA A 423 -21.13 24.10 8.73
N LYS A 424 -22.09 24.29 9.65
CA LYS A 424 -22.85 25.54 9.74
C LYS A 424 -21.82 26.63 9.52
N LYS A 425 -22.08 27.57 8.61
CA LYS A 425 -21.24 28.77 8.51
C LYS A 425 -21.22 29.34 9.93
N ILE A 426 -20.13 29.14 10.63
CA ILE A 426 -19.98 29.69 11.98
C ILE A 426 -19.79 31.18 11.73
N PRO A 427 -20.59 32.04 12.37
CA PRO A 427 -20.39 33.48 12.27
C PRO A 427 -18.92 33.79 12.58
N ASP A 428 -18.28 34.63 11.76
CA ASP A 428 -16.85 34.94 11.94
C ASP A 428 -16.56 35.43 13.39
N ALA A 429 -17.53 36.08 14.04
CA ALA A 429 -17.46 36.49 15.45
C ALA A 429 -17.39 35.33 16.47
N GLU A 430 -18.04 34.19 16.22
CA GLU A 430 -17.93 33.01 17.11
C GLU A 430 -16.56 32.33 16.95
N LEU A 431 -16.04 32.28 15.72
CA LEU A 431 -14.70 31.76 15.43
C LEU A 431 -13.60 32.62 16.08
N GLU A 432 -13.72 33.96 16.02
CA GLU A 432 -12.77 34.88 16.65
C GLU A 432 -12.72 34.68 18.17
N VAL A 433 -13.89 34.59 18.83
CA VAL A 433 -13.97 34.35 20.28
C VAL A 433 -13.36 33.02 20.67
N GLU A 434 -13.57 31.97 19.87
CA GLU A 434 -13.08 30.63 20.18
C GLU A 434 -11.56 30.50 19.95
N VAL A 435 -11.03 31.16 18.93
CA VAL A 435 -9.57 31.25 18.69
C VAL A 435 -8.88 32.04 19.80
N GLU A 436 -9.46 33.17 20.23
CA GLU A 436 -8.85 34.00 21.28
C GLU A 436 -8.93 33.32 22.66
N LYS A 437 -10.03 32.60 22.94
CA LYS A 437 -10.15 31.75 24.13
C LYS A 437 -9.10 30.63 24.15
N LEU A 438 -8.85 29.97 23.02
CA LEU A 438 -7.82 28.95 22.90
C LEU A 438 -6.41 29.54 23.11
N LYS A 439 -6.13 30.73 22.57
CA LYS A 439 -4.86 31.43 22.83
C LYS A 439 -4.68 31.72 24.32
N GLN A 440 -5.72 32.23 24.98
CA GLN A 440 -5.70 32.54 26.41
C GLN A 440 -5.46 31.28 27.25
N GLN A 441 -6.16 30.18 26.94
CA GLN A 441 -5.97 28.89 27.61
C GLN A 441 -4.55 28.32 27.42
N ILE A 442 -3.96 28.50 26.24
CA ILE A 442 -2.59 28.05 25.95
C ILE A 442 -1.55 28.93 26.67
N LEU A 443 -1.82 30.23 26.82
CA LEU A 443 -0.96 31.15 27.56
C LEU A 443 -0.99 30.83 29.08
N GLU A 444 -2.16 30.58 29.64
CA GLU A 444 -2.36 30.16 31.04
C GLU A 444 -1.73 28.78 31.33
N ALA A 445 -1.79 27.85 30.36
CA ALA A 445 -1.10 26.56 30.43
C ALA A 445 0.42 26.64 30.23
N LYS A 446 0.95 27.82 29.88
CA LYS A 446 2.39 28.08 29.80
C LYS A 446 2.95 28.52 31.16
N GLU A 447 2.12 29.09 32.02
CA GLU A 447 2.44 29.53 33.39
C GLU A 447 2.19 28.43 34.44
N SER A 448 1.29 27.48 34.15
CA SER A 448 1.03 26.30 34.97
C SER A 448 1.65 25.05 34.33
N SER A 449 2.24 24.16 35.14
CA SER A 449 2.91 22.91 34.69
C SER A 449 1.98 21.89 34.00
N SER A 450 0.69 22.20 33.81
CA SER A 450 -0.28 21.36 33.12
C SER A 450 -0.55 21.88 31.71
N GLY A 451 -0.12 21.15 30.68
CA GLY A 451 -0.33 21.53 29.29
C GLY A 451 -1.81 21.50 28.85
N PRO A 452 -2.18 22.27 27.82
CA PRO A 452 -3.57 22.34 27.34
C PRO A 452 -3.97 21.07 26.55
N PRO A 453 -5.28 20.76 26.40
CA PRO A 453 -5.74 19.58 25.67
C PRO A 453 -5.43 19.68 24.17
N LYS A 454 -4.44 18.90 23.72
CA LYS A 454 -3.94 18.82 22.33
C LYS A 454 -5.02 18.54 21.28
N LEU A 455 -6.09 17.85 21.68
CA LEU A 455 -7.20 17.46 20.80
C LEU A 455 -8.00 18.66 20.28
N ASP A 456 -8.21 19.69 21.11
CA ASP A 456 -9.03 20.86 20.74
C ASP A 456 -8.31 21.78 19.74
N LEU A 457 -6.98 21.92 19.88
CA LEU A 457 -6.15 22.71 18.97
C LEU A 457 -6.08 22.08 17.56
N ASP A 458 -5.92 20.77 17.47
CA ASP A 458 -5.86 20.05 16.20
C ASP A 458 -7.20 20.06 15.47
N GLU A 459 -8.32 19.99 16.20
CA GLU A 459 -9.65 20.11 15.63
C GLU A 459 -9.92 21.52 15.10
N MET A 460 -9.50 22.56 15.83
CA MET A 460 -9.65 23.95 15.41
C MET A 460 -8.81 24.28 14.18
N ILE A 461 -7.55 23.83 14.10
CA ILE A 461 -6.70 24.02 12.91
C ILE A 461 -7.36 23.38 11.68
N LYS A 462 -7.83 22.12 11.79
CA LYS A 462 -8.54 21.44 10.69
C LYS A 462 -9.83 22.15 10.29
N LYS A 463 -10.50 22.82 11.22
CA LYS A 463 -11.72 23.59 10.97
C LYS A 463 -11.41 24.87 10.22
N LEU A 464 -10.35 25.56 10.61
CA LEU A 464 -9.88 26.78 9.98
C LEU A 464 -9.29 26.54 8.58
N GLU A 465 -8.57 25.44 8.35
CA GLU A 465 -8.11 25.00 7.02
C GLU A 465 -9.28 24.84 6.05
N ARG A 466 -10.35 24.14 6.48
CA ARG A 466 -11.58 23.96 5.69
C ARG A 466 -12.27 25.29 5.36
N ASP A 467 -12.27 26.24 6.29
CA ASP A 467 -12.85 27.55 6.07
C ASP A 467 -12.00 28.42 5.13
N VAL A 468 -10.67 28.36 5.24
CA VAL A 468 -9.72 29.02 4.32
C VAL A 468 -9.90 28.50 2.89
N ASP A 469 -9.99 27.17 2.70
CA ASP A 469 -10.24 26.57 1.38
C ASP A 469 -11.57 27.03 0.76
N ARG A 470 -12.59 27.21 1.60
CA ARG A 470 -13.88 27.73 1.17
C ARG A 470 -13.78 29.20 0.74
N GLU A 471 -13.09 30.03 1.51
CA GLU A 471 -12.87 31.44 1.15
C GLU A 471 -12.07 31.55 -0.15
N TYR A 472 -11.00 30.77 -0.32
CA TYR A 472 -10.26 30.70 -1.58
C TYR A 472 -11.16 30.31 -2.75
N SER A 473 -12.05 29.33 -2.56
CA SER A 473 -13.02 28.91 -3.57
C SER A 473 -14.03 30.02 -3.91
N GLU A 474 -14.45 30.82 -2.93
CA GLU A 474 -15.32 31.99 -3.15
C GLU A 474 -14.57 33.10 -3.90
N SER A 475 -13.29 33.35 -3.60
CA SER A 475 -12.45 34.30 -4.33
C SER A 475 -12.24 33.90 -5.80
N VAL A 476 -11.91 32.62 -6.06
CA VAL A 476 -11.77 32.07 -7.42
C VAL A 476 -13.06 32.24 -8.23
N LYS A 477 -14.22 32.07 -7.60
CA LYS A 477 -15.53 32.27 -8.25
C LYS A 477 -15.80 33.73 -8.56
N ALA A 478 -15.52 34.64 -7.62
CA ALA A 478 -15.68 36.07 -7.83
C ALA A 478 -14.76 36.60 -8.95
N MET A 479 -13.59 35.99 -9.13
CA MET A 479 -12.63 36.31 -10.18
C MET A 479 -12.95 35.67 -11.53
N GLY A 480 -13.99 34.82 -11.63
CA GLY A 480 -14.36 34.16 -12.89
C GLY A 480 -13.37 33.11 -13.40
N LEU A 481 -12.43 32.65 -12.57
CA LEU A 481 -11.36 31.72 -12.96
C LEU A 481 -11.78 30.23 -12.93
N THR A 482 -12.98 29.94 -12.43
CA THR A 482 -13.48 28.56 -12.20
C THR A 482 -13.39 27.68 -13.46
N ASP A 483 -13.89 28.17 -14.60
CA ASP A 483 -13.92 27.39 -15.84
C ASP A 483 -12.53 27.20 -16.46
N ARG A 484 -11.62 28.16 -16.23
CA ARG A 484 -10.24 28.08 -16.72
C ARG A 484 -9.43 27.07 -15.91
N LEU A 485 -9.63 27.02 -14.59
CA LEU A 485 -9.02 26.01 -13.71
C LEU A 485 -9.53 24.60 -14.01
N LEU A 486 -10.82 24.45 -14.34
CA LEU A 486 -11.38 23.16 -14.74
C LEU A 486 -10.78 22.67 -16.06
N LYS A 487 -10.67 23.54 -17.07
CA LYS A 487 -10.01 23.22 -18.35
C LYS A 487 -8.53 22.86 -18.16
N LEU A 488 -7.81 23.62 -17.35
CA LEU A 488 -6.41 23.35 -17.04
C LEU A 488 -6.24 21.99 -16.33
N ARG A 489 -7.13 21.65 -15.40
CA ARG A 489 -7.15 20.35 -14.72
C ARG A 489 -7.38 19.19 -15.68
N GLU A 490 -8.26 19.36 -16.67
CA GLU A 490 -8.47 18.38 -17.74
C GLU A 490 -7.28 18.25 -18.69
N GLU A 491 -6.54 19.33 -18.94
CA GLU A 491 -5.30 19.30 -19.72
C GLU A 491 -4.19 18.56 -18.96
N VAL A 492 -4.01 18.85 -17.66
CA VAL A 492 -3.02 18.17 -16.80
C VAL A 492 -3.33 16.68 -16.62
N SER A 493 -4.61 16.31 -16.49
CA SER A 493 -4.99 14.89 -16.32
C SER A 493 -4.74 14.05 -17.57
N LYS A 494 -4.77 14.66 -18.76
CA LYS A 494 -4.42 14.00 -20.03
C LYS A 494 -2.92 13.74 -20.17
N VAL A 495 -2.08 14.58 -19.58
CA VAL A 495 -0.61 14.45 -19.61
C VAL A 495 -0.13 13.41 -18.58
N ASN A 496 -0.72 13.36 -17.39
CA ASN A 496 -0.34 12.41 -16.34
C ASN A 496 -0.71 10.94 -16.63
N ALA A 497 -1.38 10.64 -17.75
CA ALA A 497 -1.70 9.27 -18.18
C ALA A 497 -0.49 8.52 -18.79
N GLY A 498 0.62 9.21 -19.05
CA GLY A 498 1.90 8.60 -19.37
C GLY A 498 3.00 9.37 -18.63
N ASN A 499 4.00 8.68 -18.07
CA ASN A 499 5.16 9.30 -17.40
C ASN A 499 6.00 10.16 -18.38
N GLN A 500 5.49 11.31 -18.79
CA GLN A 500 6.19 12.32 -19.59
C GLN A 500 6.36 13.59 -18.76
N LEU A 501 7.55 14.19 -18.88
CA LEU A 501 7.86 15.51 -18.33
C LEU A 501 6.79 16.51 -18.79
N ILE A 502 6.25 17.30 -17.86
CA ILE A 502 5.22 18.30 -18.13
C ILE A 502 5.71 19.22 -19.26
N ASP A 503 4.91 19.34 -20.32
CA ASP A 503 5.15 20.21 -21.46
C ASP A 503 5.45 21.66 -20.99
N PRO A 504 6.56 22.30 -21.43
CA PRO A 504 6.88 23.69 -21.13
C PRO A 504 5.72 24.67 -21.38
N LEU A 505 4.86 24.40 -22.37
CA LEU A 505 3.68 25.22 -22.67
C LEU A 505 2.60 25.12 -21.60
N LEU A 506 2.41 23.94 -20.99
CA LEU A 506 1.46 23.77 -19.90
C LEU A 506 1.97 24.43 -18.62
N LYS A 507 3.28 24.39 -18.39
CA LYS A 507 3.95 25.08 -17.29
C LYS A 507 3.77 26.60 -17.38
N ASP A 508 3.90 27.18 -18.57
CA ASP A 508 3.66 28.60 -18.81
C ASP A 508 2.18 28.99 -18.55
N LYS A 509 1.22 28.17 -18.99
CA LYS A 509 -0.21 28.37 -18.69
C LYS A 509 -0.51 28.34 -17.18
N ILE A 510 0.12 27.42 -16.45
CA ILE A 510 -0.01 27.32 -14.99
C ILE A 510 0.55 28.58 -14.32
N GLU A 511 1.75 29.02 -14.72
CA GLU A 511 2.39 30.20 -14.13
C GLU A 511 1.60 31.48 -14.43
N LYS A 512 1.08 31.62 -15.65
CA LYS A 512 0.25 32.77 -16.03
C LYS A 512 -1.05 32.85 -15.23
N LEU A 513 -1.72 31.71 -15.01
CA LEU A 513 -2.91 31.64 -14.16
C LEU A 513 -2.59 31.90 -12.69
N ARG A 514 -1.41 31.47 -12.22
CA ARG A 514 -0.94 31.76 -10.87
C ARG A 514 -0.73 33.26 -10.66
N VAL A 515 -0.05 33.94 -11.59
CA VAL A 515 0.17 35.38 -11.52
C VAL A 515 -1.15 36.16 -11.60
N GLU A 516 -2.07 35.76 -12.49
CA GLU A 516 -3.41 36.34 -12.61
C GLU A 516 -4.23 36.15 -11.32
N PHE A 517 -4.09 34.99 -10.68
CA PHE A 517 -4.72 34.70 -9.40
C PHE A 517 -4.13 35.55 -8.26
N GLU A 518 -2.81 35.63 -8.14
CA GLU A 518 -2.13 36.41 -7.09
C GLU A 518 -2.43 37.91 -7.23
N GLN A 519 -2.48 38.44 -8.45
CA GLN A 519 -2.82 39.85 -8.71
C GLN A 519 -4.29 40.17 -8.42
N GLY A 520 -5.21 39.25 -8.72
CA GLY A 520 -6.64 39.47 -8.53
C GLY A 520 -7.18 39.07 -7.15
N LEU A 521 -6.38 38.37 -6.32
CA LEU A 521 -6.81 37.91 -4.99
C LEU A 521 -7.17 39.08 -4.07
N SER A 522 -6.40 40.18 -4.13
CA SER A 522 -6.64 41.40 -3.35
C SER A 522 -7.91 42.15 -3.77
N ALA A 523 -8.38 41.95 -5.00
CA ALA A 523 -9.62 42.54 -5.53
C ALA A 523 -10.88 41.73 -5.20
N ALA A 524 -10.74 40.54 -4.61
CA ALA A 524 -11.87 39.70 -4.26
C ALA A 524 -12.64 40.28 -3.04
N PRO A 525 -13.99 40.27 -3.06
CA PRO A 525 -14.81 40.87 -2.00
C PRO A 525 -14.69 40.17 -0.64
N ASN A 526 -14.10 38.98 -0.59
CA ASN A 526 -13.84 38.22 0.63
C ASN A 526 -12.36 38.22 1.06
N TYR A 527 -11.49 39.00 0.39
CA TYR A 527 -10.05 39.01 0.64
C TYR A 527 -9.68 39.31 2.10
N HIS A 528 -10.32 40.31 2.72
CA HIS A 528 -10.08 40.66 4.13
C HIS A 528 -10.42 39.51 5.09
N ARG A 529 -11.50 38.77 4.82
CA ARG A 529 -11.90 37.61 5.64
C ARG A 529 -10.93 36.44 5.47
N LEU A 530 -10.49 36.20 4.23
CA LEU A 530 -9.47 35.21 3.92
C LEU A 530 -8.14 35.53 4.63
N GLN A 531 -7.70 36.78 4.60
CA GLN A 531 -6.47 37.23 5.25
C GLN A 531 -6.52 37.04 6.77
N ASN A 532 -7.65 37.36 7.41
CA ASN A 532 -7.83 37.17 8.85
C ASN A 532 -7.76 35.68 9.23
N LYS A 533 -8.46 34.81 8.48
CA LYS A 533 -8.45 33.34 8.73
C LYS A 533 -7.05 32.74 8.49
N LEU A 534 -6.33 33.24 7.49
CA LEU A 534 -4.95 32.81 7.21
C LEU A 534 -3.99 33.24 8.33
N ASN A 535 -4.17 34.44 8.90
CA ASN A 535 -3.41 34.90 10.05
C ASN A 535 -3.68 34.03 11.29
N TYR A 536 -4.95 33.74 11.60
CA TYR A 536 -5.30 32.83 12.70
C TYR A 536 -4.71 31.43 12.49
N LEU A 537 -4.69 30.92 11.25
CA LEU A 537 -4.12 29.61 10.94
C LEU A 537 -2.60 29.61 11.15
N LYS A 538 -1.92 30.68 10.73
CA LYS A 538 -0.49 30.87 10.93
C LYS A 538 -0.14 30.95 12.42
N GLU A 539 -0.94 31.67 13.21
CA GLU A 539 -0.75 31.81 14.65
C GLU A 539 -0.97 30.48 15.40
N LEU A 540 -2.08 29.78 15.15
CA LEU A 540 -2.37 28.48 15.78
C LEU A 540 -1.36 27.40 15.37
N SER A 541 -0.91 27.42 14.10
CA SER A 541 0.14 26.51 13.62
C SER A 541 1.49 26.79 14.29
N LYS A 542 1.84 28.07 14.48
CA LYS A 542 3.05 28.46 15.23
C LYS A 542 2.95 28.00 16.68
N LEU A 543 1.79 28.15 17.32
CA LEU A 543 1.55 27.68 18.69
C LEU A 543 1.65 26.15 18.81
N LYS A 544 1.11 25.39 17.84
CA LYS A 544 1.26 23.93 17.77
C LYS A 544 2.72 23.49 17.63
N MET A 545 3.50 24.21 16.82
CA MET A 545 4.94 23.94 16.70
C MET A 545 5.67 24.21 18.01
N MET A 546 5.30 25.26 18.75
CA MET A 546 5.86 25.58 20.07
C MET A 546 5.43 24.60 21.18
N SER A 547 4.25 23.97 21.09
CA SER A 547 3.80 22.94 22.06
C SER A 547 4.47 21.59 21.82
N ASN A 548 4.69 21.21 20.55
CA ASN A 548 5.32 19.94 20.19
C ASN A 548 6.83 19.90 20.46
N THR A 549 7.52 21.05 20.39
CA THR A 549 8.97 21.14 20.63
C THR A 549 9.39 20.69 22.03
N LYS A 550 8.53 20.81 23.04
CA LYS A 550 8.83 20.32 24.40
C LYS A 550 8.64 18.80 24.58
N GLN A 551 7.77 18.15 23.80
CA GLN A 551 7.48 16.72 23.95
C GLN A 551 8.30 15.82 23.01
N GLU A 552 8.67 16.29 21.82
CA GLU A 552 9.49 15.52 20.86
C GLU A 552 11.00 15.65 21.12
N ALA A 553 11.46 16.76 21.73
CA ALA A 553 12.88 16.96 22.05
C ALA A 553 13.41 16.00 23.13
N VAL A 554 12.58 15.57 24.09
CA VAL A 554 13.00 14.69 25.19
C VAL A 554 13.38 13.27 24.72
N PRO A 555 12.56 12.57 23.89
CA PRO A 555 12.96 11.27 23.35
C PRO A 555 14.09 11.37 22.32
N LEU A 556 14.10 12.40 21.46
CA LEU A 556 15.16 12.61 20.48
C LEU A 556 16.51 12.92 21.15
N LYS A 557 16.53 13.75 22.20
CA LYS A 557 17.75 14.06 22.96
C LYS A 557 18.30 12.80 23.65
N ARG A 558 17.45 11.96 24.26
CA ARG A 558 17.86 10.67 24.83
C ARG A 558 18.42 9.70 23.77
N GLN A 559 17.79 9.64 22.60
CA GLN A 559 18.28 8.81 21.49
C GLN A 559 19.63 9.32 20.96
N LEU A 560 19.81 10.64 20.88
CA LEU A 560 21.07 11.26 20.46
C LEU A 560 22.18 11.00 21.48
N GLU A 561 21.90 11.18 22.78
CA GLU A 561 22.84 10.91 23.88
C GLU A 561 23.27 9.43 23.89
N THR A 562 22.34 8.49 23.71
CA THR A 562 22.66 7.05 23.65
C THR A 562 23.57 6.71 22.47
N LYS A 563 23.33 7.31 21.29
CA LYS A 563 24.16 7.05 20.10
C LYS A 563 25.50 7.77 20.13
N PHE A 564 25.56 8.94 20.76
CA PHE A 564 26.81 9.61 21.03
C PHE A 564 27.68 8.77 21.98
N ASP A 565 27.10 8.20 23.04
CA ASP A 565 27.79 7.30 23.95
C ASP A 565 28.29 6.02 23.24
N GLU A 566 27.54 5.47 22.29
CA GLU A 566 27.99 4.31 21.50
C GLU A 566 29.23 4.62 20.64
N VAL A 567 29.31 5.82 20.05
CA VAL A 567 30.44 6.24 19.22
C VAL A 567 31.67 6.60 20.07
N VAL A 568 31.47 7.33 21.16
CA VAL A 568 32.56 7.73 22.08
C VAL A 568 33.14 6.54 22.84
N ASN A 569 32.33 5.51 23.12
CA ASN A 569 32.79 4.28 23.75
C ASN A 569 33.27 3.21 22.77
N ASP A 570 33.36 3.47 21.45
CA ASP A 570 34.00 2.55 20.50
C ASP A 570 35.49 2.42 20.87
N PRO A 571 35.98 1.21 21.20
CA PRO A 571 37.35 0.98 21.64
C PRO A 571 38.39 1.53 20.66
N ARG A 572 38.09 1.52 19.35
CA ARG A 572 39.01 1.95 18.29
C ARG A 572 39.16 3.47 18.23
N ILE A 573 38.06 4.20 18.40
CA ILE A 573 38.08 5.67 18.44
C ILE A 573 38.77 6.13 19.74
N ARG A 574 38.52 5.43 20.84
CA ARG A 574 39.12 5.74 22.14
C ARG A 574 40.63 5.48 22.18
N GLU A 575 41.11 4.37 21.62
CA GLU A 575 42.56 4.11 21.47
C GLU A 575 43.24 5.18 20.61
N ARG A 576 42.61 5.59 19.50
CA ARG A 576 43.16 6.63 18.61
C ARG A 576 43.16 8.01 19.27
N TYR A 577 42.13 8.34 20.04
CA TYR A 577 42.06 9.57 20.83
C TYR A 577 43.14 9.61 21.90
N GLU A 578 43.33 8.53 22.67
CA GLU A 578 44.38 8.46 23.70
C GLU A 578 45.79 8.50 23.08
N ALA A 579 45.99 7.90 21.89
CA ALA A 579 47.25 8.02 21.16
C ALA A 579 47.53 9.47 20.68
N LEU A 580 46.52 10.14 20.10
CA LEU A 580 46.63 11.55 19.70
C LEU A 580 46.83 12.49 20.90
N LYS A 581 46.18 12.19 22.02
CA LYS A 581 46.30 12.95 23.27
C LYS A 581 47.68 12.77 23.91
N ALA A 582 48.23 11.55 23.90
CA ALA A 582 49.59 11.30 24.35
C ALA A 582 50.64 11.99 23.46
N GLU A 583 50.43 12.02 22.14
CA GLU A 583 51.26 12.81 21.21
C GLU A 583 51.14 14.31 21.52
N LEU A 584 49.95 14.82 21.80
CA LEU A 584 49.71 16.23 22.16
C LEU A 584 50.36 16.64 23.50
N ASP A 585 50.24 15.78 24.51
CA ASP A 585 50.81 15.98 25.85
C ASP A 585 52.35 15.95 25.81
N SER A 586 52.94 15.21 24.87
CA SER A 586 54.40 15.17 24.66
C SER A 586 54.98 16.46 24.06
N VAL A 587 54.15 17.26 23.38
CA VAL A 587 54.54 18.51 22.70
C VAL A 587 54.42 19.74 23.61
N GLY A 588 53.67 19.64 24.73
CA GLY A 588 53.62 20.69 25.76
C GLY A 588 53.07 22.04 25.26
N ALA A 589 52.20 22.03 24.24
CA ALA A 589 51.60 23.24 23.68
C ALA A 589 50.37 23.68 24.47
N SER A 590 50.31 24.96 24.87
CA SER A 590 49.18 25.53 25.61
C SER A 590 48.14 26.21 24.71
N GLN A 591 48.44 26.43 23.43
CA GLN A 591 47.50 26.95 22.42
C GLN A 591 47.64 26.23 21.08
N VAL A 592 46.53 26.12 20.33
CA VAL A 592 46.41 25.41 19.03
C VAL A 592 47.37 25.93 17.94
N ARG A 593 47.90 27.15 18.11
CA ARG A 593 48.83 27.79 17.16
C ARG A 593 50.25 27.22 17.20
N ASP A 594 50.61 26.54 18.29
CA ASP A 594 51.97 26.01 18.53
C ASP A 594 52.15 24.56 18.06
N LEU A 595 51.13 23.98 17.41
CA LEU A 595 51.14 22.62 16.88
C LEU A 595 51.79 22.57 15.49
N ASP A 596 52.58 21.52 15.22
CA ASP A 596 53.10 21.30 13.87
C ASP A 596 51.96 20.96 12.88
N ASP A 597 52.20 21.20 11.60
CA ASP A 597 51.18 21.03 10.56
C ASP A 597 50.83 19.55 10.27
N GLU A 598 51.71 18.60 10.61
CA GLU A 598 51.46 17.16 10.54
C GLU A 598 50.49 16.71 11.63
N LEU A 599 50.67 17.19 12.86
CA LEU A 599 49.79 16.91 14.00
C LEU A 599 48.43 17.59 13.83
N LYS A 600 48.39 18.82 13.30
CA LYS A 600 47.12 19.47 12.90
C LYS A 600 46.36 18.64 11.87
N ASN A 601 47.05 18.10 10.87
CA ASN A 601 46.42 17.26 9.84
C ASN A 601 45.88 15.94 10.43
N LYS A 602 46.62 15.29 11.34
CA LYS A 602 46.13 14.10 12.05
C LYS A 602 44.89 14.38 12.90
N ILE A 603 44.83 15.55 13.57
CA ILE A 603 43.65 15.99 14.33
C ILE A 603 42.45 16.22 13.40
N ILE A 604 42.67 16.87 12.26
CA ILE A 604 41.62 17.12 11.25
C ILE A 604 41.12 15.79 10.67
N GLU A 605 42.01 14.84 10.40
CA GLU A 605 41.64 13.53 9.87
C GLU A 605 40.83 12.71 10.89
N PHE A 606 41.26 12.71 12.16
CA PHE A 606 40.52 12.08 13.24
C PHE A 606 39.14 12.72 13.44
N LYS A 607 39.03 14.04 13.35
CA LYS A 607 37.74 14.75 13.41
C LYS A 607 36.79 14.27 12.30
N LYS A 608 37.28 14.19 11.05
CA LYS A 608 36.49 13.68 9.91
C LYS A 608 36.02 12.24 10.11
N GLU A 609 36.86 11.40 10.69
CA GLU A 609 36.52 10.01 11.00
C GLU A 609 35.42 9.91 12.06
N VAL A 610 35.53 10.67 13.16
CA VAL A 610 34.51 10.72 14.22
C VAL A 610 33.18 11.26 13.66
N ASP A 611 33.23 12.30 12.84
CA ASP A 611 32.04 12.87 12.18
C ASP A 611 31.34 11.84 11.28
N LEU A 612 32.11 11.03 10.54
CA LEU A 612 31.57 9.97 9.68
C LEU A 612 30.94 8.83 10.50
N HIS A 613 31.57 8.43 11.60
CA HIS A 613 31.03 7.42 12.50
C HIS A 613 29.74 7.89 13.18
N LEU A 614 29.69 9.16 13.60
CA LEU A 614 28.49 9.77 14.17
C LEU A 614 27.36 9.86 13.14
N LEU A 615 27.67 10.28 11.90
CA LEU A 615 26.69 10.31 10.80
C LEU A 615 26.11 8.93 10.50
N ASN A 616 26.93 7.88 10.49
CA ASN A 616 26.47 6.51 10.29
C ASN A 616 25.62 6.00 11.45
N ALA A 617 26.00 6.32 12.70
CA ALA A 617 25.20 5.99 13.88
C ALA A 617 23.83 6.68 13.86
N LEU A 618 23.78 7.97 13.49
CA LEU A 618 22.53 8.72 13.34
C LEU A 618 21.65 8.19 12.21
N LYS A 619 22.23 7.84 11.06
CA LYS A 619 21.51 7.21 9.94
C LYS A 619 20.92 5.85 10.33
N SER A 620 21.64 5.06 11.12
CA SER A 620 21.16 3.75 11.59
C SER A 620 19.92 3.86 12.49
N ALA A 621 19.73 5.01 13.15
CA ALA A 621 18.56 5.33 13.96
C ALA A 621 17.38 5.89 13.14
N GLY A 622 17.51 6.00 11.82
CA GLY A 622 16.48 6.57 10.94
C GLY A 622 16.42 8.10 10.94
N LEU A 623 17.44 8.77 11.51
CA LEU A 623 17.56 10.23 11.48
C LEU A 623 18.28 10.65 10.20
N VAL A 624 17.59 11.42 9.35
CA VAL A 624 18.19 11.99 8.13
C VAL A 624 18.93 13.27 8.53
N VAL A 625 20.26 13.23 8.52
CA VAL A 625 21.11 14.40 8.71
C VAL A 625 21.46 14.94 7.33
N GLU A 626 20.96 16.13 6.98
CA GLU A 626 21.46 16.87 5.83
C GLU A 626 22.87 17.37 6.17
N SER A 627 23.87 16.90 5.43
CA SER A 627 25.20 17.48 5.51
C SER A 627 25.16 18.88 4.92
N VAL A 628 25.41 19.90 5.74
CA VAL A 628 25.77 21.23 5.24
C VAL A 628 26.99 21.05 4.36
N LYS A 629 26.86 21.35 3.06
CA LYS A 629 28.01 21.35 2.16
C LYS A 629 29.03 22.35 2.69
N GLN A 630 30.26 21.91 2.95
CA GLN A 630 31.35 22.80 3.39
C GLN A 630 31.75 23.84 2.32
N ASP A 631 31.32 23.66 1.07
CA ASP A 631 31.67 24.55 -0.06
C ASP A 631 31.18 26.00 0.14
N SER A 632 30.09 26.25 0.88
CA SER A 632 29.55 27.61 1.05
C SER A 632 30.26 28.45 2.12
N ASN A 633 31.07 27.84 3.00
CA ASN A 633 31.77 28.60 4.05
C ASN A 633 33.04 29.26 3.53
N GLU A 634 33.75 28.65 2.57
CA GLU A 634 34.97 29.24 1.97
C GLU A 634 34.63 30.46 1.11
N GLU A 635 33.56 30.41 0.30
CA GLU A 635 33.15 31.55 -0.55
C GLU A 635 32.63 32.75 0.28
N ILE A 636 32.01 32.50 1.45
CA ILE A 636 31.56 33.54 2.38
C ILE A 636 32.75 34.16 3.14
N GLU A 637 33.75 33.36 3.54
CA GLU A 637 34.98 33.88 4.13
C GLU A 637 35.78 34.73 3.14
N GLU A 638 35.81 34.34 1.86
CA GLU A 638 36.44 35.12 0.79
C GLU A 638 35.72 36.44 0.53
N LEU A 639 34.38 36.46 0.50
CA LEU A 639 33.60 37.70 0.41
C LEU A 639 33.82 38.63 1.62
N ASN A 640 33.88 38.07 2.84
CA ASN A 640 34.17 38.85 4.03
C ASN A 640 35.58 39.46 3.99
N LYS A 641 36.56 38.74 3.44
CA LYS A 641 37.90 39.26 3.23
C LYS A 641 37.91 40.40 2.20
N ASP A 642 37.22 40.25 1.08
CA ASP A 642 37.09 41.28 0.05
C ASP A 642 36.42 42.56 0.61
N ILE A 643 35.38 42.42 1.44
CA ILE A 643 34.71 43.57 2.10
C ILE A 643 35.68 44.30 3.03
N VAL A 644 36.50 43.56 3.80
CA VAL A 644 37.48 44.16 4.71
C VAL A 644 38.59 44.88 3.94
N GLU A 645 39.09 44.31 2.85
CA GLU A 645 40.09 44.97 1.99
C GLU A 645 39.53 46.24 1.33
N GLU A 646 38.27 46.25 0.90
CA GLU A 646 37.62 47.44 0.31
C GLU A 646 37.39 48.55 1.35
N ILE A 647 37.03 48.18 2.58
CA ILE A 647 36.91 49.13 3.70
C ILE A 647 38.28 49.74 4.03
N GLU A 648 39.34 48.93 4.11
CA GLU A 648 40.70 49.43 4.38
C GLU A 648 41.22 50.32 3.23
N SER A 649 40.95 49.96 1.98
CA SER A 649 41.24 50.77 0.79
C SER A 649 40.53 52.14 0.85
N THR A 650 39.24 52.16 1.22
CA THR A 650 38.44 53.38 1.31
C THR A 650 38.93 54.29 2.44
N ILE A 651 39.29 53.72 3.59
CA ILE A 651 39.85 54.47 4.72
C ILE A 651 41.23 55.07 4.35
N ASN A 652 42.02 54.37 3.55
CA ASN A 652 43.36 54.83 3.14
C ASN A 652 43.35 55.83 1.98
N SER A 653 42.33 55.80 1.13
CA SER A 653 42.21 56.69 -0.05
C SER A 653 41.43 57.97 0.22
N SER A 654 40.58 58.02 1.26
CA SER A 654 39.82 59.22 1.64
C SER A 654 40.46 59.96 2.82
N ASP A 655 41.13 61.08 2.52
CA ASP A 655 41.68 61.97 3.55
C ASP A 655 40.60 62.51 4.51
N ASP A 656 39.36 62.70 4.03
CA ASP A 656 38.23 63.16 4.85
C ASP A 656 37.81 62.14 5.92
N ILE A 657 37.74 60.84 5.57
CA ILE A 657 37.44 59.76 6.52
C ILE A 657 38.56 59.63 7.53
N LYS A 658 39.82 59.71 7.08
CA LYS A 658 40.99 59.62 7.93
C LYS A 658 41.06 60.78 8.94
N SER A 659 40.75 62.00 8.50
CA SER A 659 40.63 63.17 9.38
C SER A 659 39.47 63.04 10.38
N LYS A 660 38.30 62.54 9.94
CA LYS A 660 37.14 62.30 10.84
C LYS A 660 37.43 61.22 11.88
N ILE A 661 38.16 60.16 11.53
CA ILE A 661 38.62 59.12 12.46
C ILE A 661 39.63 59.70 13.47
N GLN A 662 40.54 60.58 13.04
CA GLN A 662 41.46 61.26 13.96
C GLN A 662 40.73 62.21 14.91
N LEU A 663 39.74 62.96 14.41
CA LEU A 663 38.86 63.80 15.22
C LEU A 663 38.05 62.98 16.23
N LEU A 664 37.51 61.83 15.83
CA LEU A 664 36.81 60.91 16.72
C LEU A 664 37.76 60.38 17.82
N LYS A 665 38.99 60.00 17.47
CA LYS A 665 40.01 59.57 18.45
C LYS A 665 40.38 60.67 19.44
N LEU A 666 40.50 61.92 18.96
CA LEU A 666 40.78 63.08 19.82
C LEU A 666 39.62 63.41 20.75
N GLU A 667 38.38 63.30 20.29
CA GLU A 667 37.19 63.57 21.11
C GLU A 667 36.96 62.46 22.15
N ILE A 668 37.22 61.20 21.80
CA ILE A 668 37.23 60.08 22.75
C ILE A 668 38.34 60.25 23.80
N ALA A 669 39.53 60.69 23.39
CA ALA A 669 40.64 60.96 24.31
C ALA A 669 40.36 62.14 25.27
N LYS A 670 39.63 63.16 24.80
CA LYS A 670 39.17 64.29 25.64
C LYS A 670 38.06 63.89 26.62
N ALA A 671 37.20 62.97 26.24
CA ALA A 671 36.03 62.56 27.04
C ALA A 671 36.36 61.71 28.27
N GLY A 672 37.53 61.05 28.32
CA GLY A 672 37.94 60.20 29.45
C GLY A 672 37.02 58.99 29.68
N GLU A 673 37.13 58.33 30.84
CA GLU A 673 36.36 57.11 31.16
C GLU A 673 34.85 57.36 31.41
N THR A 674 34.46 58.62 31.69
CA THR A 674 33.05 59.03 31.93
C THR A 674 32.69 60.28 31.12
N PRO A 675 32.21 60.12 29.87
CA PRO A 675 31.88 61.25 29.00
C PRO A 675 30.63 62.01 29.48
N ASP A 676 30.67 63.33 29.43
CA ASP A 676 29.50 64.21 29.58
C ASP A 676 28.55 64.11 28.36
N ALA A 677 27.29 64.51 28.54
CA ALA A 677 26.23 64.28 27.55
C ALA A 677 26.51 64.94 26.18
N GLU A 678 27.23 66.07 26.17
CA GLU A 678 27.58 66.76 24.93
C GLU A 678 28.67 66.01 24.16
N SER A 679 29.70 65.51 24.86
CA SER A 679 30.74 64.66 24.27
C SER A 679 30.19 63.35 23.71
N LYS A 680 29.23 62.70 24.41
CA LYS A 680 28.57 61.48 23.89
C LYS A 680 27.83 61.73 22.57
N ASN A 681 27.12 62.86 22.48
CA ASN A 681 26.39 63.21 21.27
C ASN A 681 27.33 63.51 20.09
N ARG A 682 28.47 64.18 20.34
CA ARG A 682 29.48 64.45 19.29
C ARG A 682 30.19 63.18 18.83
N ILE A 683 30.57 62.29 19.75
CA ILE A 683 31.18 60.98 19.43
C ILE A 683 30.19 60.14 18.61
N SER A 684 28.93 60.08 19.02
CA SER A 684 27.88 59.34 18.31
C SER A 684 27.63 59.91 16.90
N ALA A 685 27.54 61.24 16.77
CA ALA A 685 27.34 61.89 15.47
C ALA A 685 28.53 61.64 14.51
N LEU A 686 29.77 61.73 14.98
CA LEU A 686 30.96 61.44 14.18
C LEU A 686 31.04 59.96 13.80
N ALA A 687 30.72 59.05 14.74
CA ALA A 687 30.67 57.61 14.46
C ALA A 687 29.59 57.26 13.43
N GLN A 688 28.42 57.90 13.49
CA GLN A 688 27.36 57.73 12.50
C GLN A 688 27.76 58.26 11.12
N GLN A 689 28.44 59.40 11.05
CA GLN A 689 28.92 59.94 9.77
C GLN A 689 29.96 59.02 9.12
N ILE A 690 30.92 58.50 9.90
CA ILE A 690 31.91 57.53 9.39
C ILE A 690 31.21 56.25 8.92
N LYS A 691 30.22 55.77 9.69
CA LYS A 691 29.44 54.58 9.34
C LYS A 691 28.69 54.75 8.01
N LEU A 692 28.07 55.90 7.78
CA LEU A 692 27.35 56.20 6.54
C LEU A 692 28.29 56.23 5.33
N THR A 693 29.45 56.90 5.44
CA THR A 693 30.40 56.96 4.32
C THR A 693 31.00 55.58 4.00
N LEU A 694 31.26 54.75 5.01
CA LEU A 694 31.73 53.37 4.79
C LEU A 694 30.65 52.46 4.21
N LEU A 695 29.39 52.66 4.60
CA LEU A 695 28.24 51.94 4.02
C LEU A 695 28.11 52.21 2.52
N GLU A 696 28.24 53.47 2.09
CA GLU A 696 28.19 53.83 0.66
C GLU A 696 29.32 53.18 -0.15
N ALA A 697 30.52 53.03 0.44
CA ALA A 697 31.65 52.37 -0.22
C ALA A 697 31.49 50.85 -0.31
N VAL A 698 30.91 50.22 0.72
CA VAL A 698 30.59 48.78 0.73
C VAL A 698 29.41 48.45 -0.18
N ASP A 699 28.52 49.42 -0.44
CA ASP A 699 27.43 49.31 -1.43
C ASP A 699 27.92 49.41 -2.89
N SER A 700 29.23 49.32 -3.13
CA SER A 700 29.80 49.31 -4.48
C SER A 700 29.24 48.15 -5.32
N TYR A 701 29.04 48.44 -6.61
CA TYR A 701 28.33 47.57 -7.55
C TYR A 701 28.94 46.15 -7.64
N SER A 702 30.27 46.02 -7.50
CA SER A 702 31.00 44.75 -7.60
C SER A 702 30.77 43.82 -6.41
N LEU A 703 30.73 44.33 -5.17
CA LEU A 703 30.48 43.54 -3.97
C LEU A 703 29.01 43.10 -3.89
N LYS A 704 28.11 43.97 -4.34
CA LYS A 704 26.67 43.70 -4.40
C LYS A 704 26.34 42.59 -5.39
N GLU A 705 26.98 42.60 -6.57
CA GLU A 705 26.81 41.54 -7.57
C GLU A 705 27.39 40.19 -7.10
N LYS A 706 28.53 40.18 -6.40
CA LYS A 706 29.09 38.96 -5.79
C LYS A 706 28.16 38.38 -4.72
N TYR A 707 27.62 39.23 -3.86
CA TYR A 707 26.66 38.84 -2.83
C TYR A 707 25.35 38.30 -3.44
N GLU A 708 24.79 38.98 -4.43
CA GLU A 708 23.56 38.54 -5.11
C GLU A 708 23.76 37.22 -5.88
N ASN A 709 24.94 37.00 -6.48
CA ASN A 709 25.28 35.73 -7.12
C ASN A 709 25.40 34.57 -6.13
N LEU A 710 25.92 34.81 -4.92
CA LEU A 710 25.96 33.82 -3.85
C LEU A 710 24.56 33.47 -3.33
N VAL A 711 23.74 34.49 -3.07
CA VAL A 711 22.33 34.33 -2.65
C VAL A 711 21.50 33.60 -3.72
N SER A 712 21.83 33.79 -4.99
CA SER A 712 21.15 33.11 -6.11
C SER A 712 21.57 31.64 -6.25
N LYS A 713 22.79 31.28 -5.86
CA LYS A 713 23.29 29.90 -5.84
C LYS A 713 22.73 29.10 -4.66
N ASP A 714 22.54 29.73 -3.51
CA ASP A 714 22.06 29.08 -2.29
C ASP A 714 20.58 29.43 -2.02
N GLY A 715 19.68 28.64 -2.61
CA GLY A 715 18.23 28.87 -2.61
C GLY A 715 17.50 28.83 -1.25
N SER A 716 18.23 28.83 -0.13
CA SER A 716 17.70 28.82 1.24
C SER A 716 17.73 30.16 1.98
N LEU A 717 18.28 31.24 1.41
CA LEU A 717 18.29 32.55 2.06
C LEU A 717 17.16 33.46 1.50
N LYS A 718 15.99 33.43 2.14
CA LYS A 718 14.92 34.40 1.87
C LYS A 718 15.29 35.77 2.46
N LYS A 719 14.99 36.84 1.69
CA LYS A 719 14.96 38.25 2.13
C LYS A 719 14.30 38.38 3.51
N GLY A 720 15.08 38.74 4.52
CA GLY A 720 14.57 39.24 5.79
C GLY A 720 14.19 40.70 5.63
N ASP A 721 12.93 41.01 5.95
CA ASP A 721 12.42 42.38 6.03
C ASP A 721 13.28 43.21 6.98
N SER A 722 13.72 44.37 6.47
CA SER A 722 14.25 45.46 7.27
C SER A 722 13.14 46.01 8.19
N ALA A 723 13.21 45.68 9.47
CA ALA A 723 12.61 46.47 10.54
C ALA A 723 13.63 46.52 11.68
N GLY A 724 14.09 47.73 11.97
CA GLY A 724 15.18 47.98 12.90
C GLY A 724 14.88 47.47 14.29
N ASP A 725 15.88 46.85 14.90
CA ASP A 725 16.06 46.99 16.32
C ASP A 725 17.55 47.04 16.69
N SER A 726 17.79 47.94 17.64
CA SER A 726 19.02 48.38 18.29
C SER A 726 20.17 47.35 18.44
N LEU A 727 21.36 47.72 17.92
CA LEU A 727 22.64 47.24 18.45
C LEU A 727 22.88 47.93 19.80
N THR A 728 22.88 47.16 20.88
CA THR A 728 23.22 47.62 22.23
C THR A 728 24.73 47.81 22.40
N ASP A 729 25.11 48.86 23.12
CA ASP A 729 26.44 49.47 23.31
C ASP A 729 27.57 48.55 23.85
N ASP A 730 27.30 47.28 24.15
CA ASP A 730 28.25 46.39 24.86
C ASP A 730 29.16 45.53 23.96
N GLU A 731 28.87 45.39 22.66
CA GLU A 731 29.68 44.55 21.76
C GLU A 731 30.85 45.28 21.08
N LEU A 732 30.97 46.60 21.25
CA LEU A 732 32.10 47.39 20.72
C LEU A 732 33.33 47.44 21.65
N ARG A 733 33.30 46.79 22.82
CA ARG A 733 34.35 46.92 23.85
C ARG A 733 35.47 45.88 23.82
N VAL A 734 35.50 44.92 22.89
CA VAL A 734 36.41 43.75 23.03
C VAL A 734 37.58 43.70 22.05
N LYS A 735 37.70 44.58 21.05
CA LYS A 735 38.80 44.45 20.07
C LYS A 735 39.54 45.73 19.70
N VAL A 736 40.05 46.48 20.68
CA VAL A 736 41.35 47.19 20.55
C VAL A 736 42.01 47.35 21.94
N GLY A 737 42.98 46.49 22.27
CA GLY A 737 44.17 46.88 23.05
C GLY A 737 44.13 46.94 24.59
N ALA A 738 44.34 45.78 25.21
CA ALA A 738 45.17 45.42 26.39
C ALA A 738 45.70 46.44 27.44
N ASN A 739 45.82 45.89 28.66
CA ASN A 739 46.77 46.15 29.78
C ASN A 739 46.37 47.13 30.91
N ARG A 740 45.93 46.59 32.07
CA ARG A 740 46.76 46.43 33.31
C ARG A 740 45.97 46.07 34.59
N ASN A 741 46.38 44.94 35.19
CA ASN A 741 46.68 44.63 36.61
C ASN A 741 45.78 44.99 37.81
N SER A 742 45.81 44.03 38.76
CA SER A 742 45.55 44.08 40.22
C SER A 742 44.10 44.33 40.64
N SER A 743 43.46 43.53 41.51
CA SER A 743 43.93 42.64 42.59
C SER A 743 42.96 41.49 42.80
#